data_AF-R9I4L8-F1
#
_entry.id   AF-R9I4L8-F1
#
_cell.length_a   1.000
_cell.length_b   1.000
_cell.length_c   1.000
_cell.angle_alpha   90.00
_cell.angle_beta   90.00
_cell.angle_gamma   90.00
#
_symmetry.space_group_name_H-M   'P 1'
#
loop_
_entity.id
_entity.type
_entity.pdbx_description
1 polymer ?
#
loop_
_entity_poly.entity_id
_entity_poly.type
_entity_poly.pdbx_seq_one_letter_code
_entity_poly.pdbx_strand_id
1 'polypeptide(L)'
;MLVCKKLLLPFAFACCGSLFAQNIQNPVLPGVADAGVMKYNGKYYIGGVRTNGDFYVSDDLVHWGKPIHVVSMDNDWTRGSGAGDDQIHANDMFYLNGDFHLYWSVNYWGKDKHAVHIVHAQSKDVLGAYTEPNKKTWMDNRIDPKIFRDDDGQLYMYMVRFTDGNTIWGRKMKNPAEFAGEPVCQFASLPDTWETMDNRVAEGPWVMKYRDRYYMMYNANHTSTEWGNYQLGVAEADSPLGFQNGNKYSYPVVGCNQTQLEEKQVDLLRYGRTYEPLFAYTESKPEGDWTKVTYDDSGWARGETGFSSREVKGSTTRHLGTWWNTPSLWLRKTFSAGSETGNLALRVAHDGDTRIYLNGTIVYEKQGRDYCIVNLDKKLRAALKEGTNLLAVETNKGRSQFFDVSLFDMKDGIADDILMTPGQPNILRGPNGFEWWLIYMANKNNEHRGQYINRVQFFDKTLFVDGITGPRTAGYHPEPSMPTFAGKGETASFGVLQQVQPSVAYLFETGVKTEGGAGVIAWWKDADNCAYVGLDAENRSWYLRTLVGGKENKESYALPEDFRWGVYHHLRIERNGGCLKIWLDEIPAPGKHVFAEALPAEEAGVPGVFDETKSALFEGATYTIGFDDVHFQLSGNEELLKGDFLNDYEFSFQLSGLSGQDKAGSYPVYVDKDNYVKAQFDGITRMLEVTAVKKGKTAWKKEFPLGCLQTLYPDVKYTDFIEKGYRFAAPAWLDTLYLNRHEAGNKSEFADDMFGKFDIEYLNGGEWHPIENKDRGIAEHPAYNYCTFTPVKAEGIRFINKEAEDLERHIYKIGVHELWKESYNFRAVRRADKLYLFVDGRELGALDIRYPASRIGFCSEGGSPVYSGTLYYHVGQRRD
;
A
#
# COMPACT_ATOMS: atom_id res chain seq x y z
N MET A 1 48.25 -55.99 -4.20
CA MET A 1 47.11 -56.60 -3.49
C MET A 1 46.55 -55.53 -2.56
N LEU A 2 45.37 -55.01 -2.91
CA LEU A 2 44.68 -53.89 -2.26
C LEU A 2 44.21 -54.26 -0.85
N VAL A 3 44.37 -53.35 0.13
CA VAL A 3 43.34 -53.10 1.15
C VAL A 3 43.34 -51.59 1.48
N CYS A 4 42.41 -50.86 0.87
CA CYS A 4 42.06 -49.49 1.23
C CYS A 4 41.02 -49.53 2.37
N LYS A 5 41.34 -48.91 3.52
CA LYS A 5 40.33 -48.50 4.52
C LYS A 5 39.89 -47.07 4.20
N LYS A 6 38.65 -46.92 3.73
CA LYS A 6 37.98 -45.63 3.52
C LYS A 6 37.51 -45.06 4.85
N LEU A 7 37.94 -43.83 5.17
CA LEU A 7 37.28 -42.97 6.14
C LEU A 7 35.92 -42.49 5.57
N LEU A 8 34.86 -42.60 6.36
CA LEU A 8 33.56 -41.97 6.14
C LEU A 8 33.64 -40.51 6.63
N LEU A 9 33.49 -39.54 5.72
CA LEU A 9 33.10 -38.16 6.08
C LEU A 9 31.57 -38.10 6.21
N PRO A 10 31.02 -37.40 7.22
CA PRO A 10 29.60 -37.06 7.21
C PRO A 10 29.37 -35.88 6.25
N PHE A 11 28.61 -36.12 5.19
CA PHE A 11 28.01 -35.07 4.39
C PHE A 11 26.94 -34.37 5.25
N ALA A 12 27.29 -33.21 5.82
CA ALA A 12 26.30 -32.25 6.28
C ALA A 12 25.62 -31.65 5.04
N PHE A 13 24.39 -32.07 4.76
CA PHE A 13 23.50 -31.33 3.87
C PHE A 13 23.28 -29.96 4.51
N ALA A 14 24.03 -28.96 4.05
CA ALA A 14 23.64 -27.57 4.21
C ALA A 14 22.33 -27.40 3.42
N CYS A 15 21.20 -27.45 4.13
CA CYS A 15 19.98 -26.86 3.62
C CYS A 15 20.29 -25.37 3.42
N CYS A 16 20.55 -24.98 2.17
CA CYS A 16 20.41 -23.60 1.74
C CYS A 16 18.93 -23.24 1.84
N GLY A 17 18.47 -22.99 3.07
CA GLY A 17 17.31 -22.16 3.28
C GLY A 17 17.68 -20.79 2.74
N SER A 18 17.10 -20.42 1.61
CA SER A 18 17.11 -19.04 1.14
C SER A 18 16.55 -18.17 2.26
N LEU A 19 17.43 -17.44 2.95
CA LEU A 19 17.05 -16.25 3.72
C LEU A 19 16.62 -15.18 2.70
N PHE A 20 15.48 -15.41 2.04
CA PHE A 20 14.66 -14.28 1.62
C PHE A 20 14.25 -13.58 2.92
N ALA A 21 14.29 -12.26 2.95
CA ALA A 21 13.51 -11.54 3.95
C ALA A 21 12.09 -12.11 3.87
N GLN A 22 11.60 -12.68 4.97
CA GLN A 22 10.27 -13.27 4.97
C GLN A 22 9.28 -12.14 4.65
N ASN A 23 8.50 -12.31 3.59
CA ASN A 23 7.43 -11.36 3.29
C ASN A 23 6.49 -11.30 4.48
N ILE A 24 5.96 -10.10 4.74
CA ILE A 24 5.06 -9.85 5.85
C ILE A 24 3.91 -10.86 5.85
N GLN A 25 3.64 -11.44 7.01
CA GLN A 25 2.65 -12.49 7.19
C GLN A 25 1.26 -11.89 7.39
N ASN A 26 0.73 -11.27 6.32
CA ASN A 26 -0.61 -10.73 6.31
C ASN A 26 -1.68 -11.86 6.27
N PRO A 27 -2.84 -11.72 6.96
CA PRO A 27 -3.18 -10.65 7.90
C PRO A 27 -2.38 -10.71 9.19
N VAL A 28 -1.97 -9.55 9.71
CA VAL A 28 -1.29 -9.39 11.00
C VAL A 28 -2.23 -9.49 12.20
N LEU A 29 -3.53 -9.22 12.01
CA LEU A 29 -4.56 -9.39 13.05
C LEU A 29 -5.84 -10.00 12.45
N PRO A 30 -5.98 -11.34 12.45
CA PRO A 30 -7.16 -12.02 11.93
C PRO A 30 -8.43 -11.71 12.73
N GLY A 31 -9.58 -11.67 12.06
CA GLY A 31 -10.89 -11.58 12.72
C GLY A 31 -11.33 -10.18 13.14
N VAL A 32 -10.49 -9.15 12.93
CA VAL A 32 -10.81 -7.74 13.16
C VAL A 32 -11.00 -7.02 11.83
N ALA A 33 -12.07 -6.24 11.70
CA ALA A 33 -12.42 -5.49 10.48
C ALA A 33 -12.80 -4.05 10.84
N ASP A 34 -12.95 -3.18 9.83
CA ASP A 34 -13.47 -1.80 9.96
C ASP A 34 -12.96 -1.11 11.23
N ALA A 35 -11.64 -1.01 11.36
CA ALA A 35 -10.97 -0.62 12.59
C ALA A 35 -10.19 0.69 12.43
N GLY A 36 -10.09 1.44 13.52
CA GLY A 36 -9.23 2.61 13.66
C GLY A 36 -7.94 2.25 14.36
N VAL A 37 -6.84 2.90 14.00
CA VAL A 37 -5.52 2.72 14.64
C VAL A 37 -4.93 4.05 15.09
N MET A 38 -4.38 4.08 16.31
CA MET A 38 -3.65 5.23 16.85
C MET A 38 -2.24 4.83 17.26
N LYS A 39 -1.25 5.67 16.93
CA LYS A 39 0.09 5.61 17.51
C LYS A 39 0.13 6.55 18.72
N TYR A 40 0.55 6.05 19.88
CA TYR A 40 0.72 6.83 21.11
C TYR A 40 1.89 6.30 21.93
N ASN A 41 2.81 7.20 22.33
CA ASN A 41 4.01 6.89 23.14
C ASN A 41 4.77 5.63 22.68
N GLY A 42 5.00 5.50 21.37
CA GLY A 42 5.77 4.39 20.78
C GLY A 42 5.01 3.07 20.65
N LYS A 43 3.70 3.05 20.92
CA LYS A 43 2.81 1.88 20.78
C LYS A 43 1.67 2.17 19.82
N TYR A 44 1.02 1.10 19.35
CA TYR A 44 -0.11 1.13 18.44
C TYR A 44 -1.33 0.49 19.10
N TYR A 45 -2.49 1.12 18.94
CA TYR A 45 -3.77 0.70 19.53
C TYR A 45 -4.78 0.56 18.40
N ILE A 46 -5.50 -0.57 18.34
CA ILE A 46 -6.49 -0.84 17.29
C ILE A 46 -7.80 -1.37 17.87
N GLY A 47 -8.93 -0.89 17.36
CA GLY A 47 -10.27 -1.33 17.73
C GLY A 47 -11.28 -1.09 16.61
N GLY A 48 -12.36 -1.87 16.56
CA GLY A 48 -13.38 -1.78 15.51
C GLY A 48 -14.34 -2.97 15.48
N VAL A 49 -14.79 -3.34 14.27
CA VAL A 49 -15.72 -4.47 14.09
C VAL A 49 -15.12 -5.77 14.62
N ARG A 50 -15.93 -6.50 15.41
CA ARG A 50 -15.60 -7.75 16.12
C ARG A 50 -14.61 -7.60 17.28
N THR A 51 -14.26 -6.37 17.68
CA THR A 51 -13.56 -6.15 18.96
C THR A 51 -14.52 -5.91 20.11
N ASN A 52 -15.79 -5.57 19.85
CA ASN A 52 -16.83 -5.36 20.86
C ASN A 52 -16.39 -4.40 21.99
N GLY A 53 -15.73 -3.30 21.61
CA GLY A 53 -15.24 -2.31 22.56
C GLY A 53 -13.87 -2.62 23.17
N ASP A 54 -13.22 -3.70 22.73
CA ASP A 54 -11.85 -4.02 23.09
C ASP A 54 -10.84 -3.35 22.16
N PHE A 55 -9.64 -3.06 22.69
CA PHE A 55 -8.45 -2.70 21.93
C PHE A 55 -7.40 -3.80 21.96
N TYR A 56 -6.67 -3.93 20.85
CA TYR A 56 -5.40 -4.67 20.78
C TYR A 56 -4.24 -3.68 20.79
N VAL A 57 -3.10 -4.09 21.37
CA VAL A 57 -1.91 -3.25 21.49
C VAL A 57 -0.72 -3.91 20.80
N SER A 58 0.07 -3.15 20.06
CA SER A 58 1.30 -3.61 19.40
C SER A 58 2.45 -2.62 19.60
N ASP A 59 3.67 -3.14 19.66
CA ASP A 59 4.90 -2.33 19.63
C ASP A 59 5.40 -2.09 18.19
N ASP A 60 4.90 -2.84 17.20
CA ASP A 60 5.52 -2.93 15.87
C ASP A 60 4.54 -3.10 14.70
N LEU A 61 3.23 -2.93 14.92
CA LEU A 61 2.12 -3.14 13.98
C LEU A 61 1.89 -4.60 13.52
N VAL A 62 2.80 -5.51 13.83
CA VAL A 62 2.75 -6.91 13.37
C VAL A 62 2.27 -7.82 14.50
N HIS A 63 2.83 -7.67 15.68
CA HIS A 63 2.55 -8.51 16.83
C HIS A 63 1.55 -7.80 17.75
N TRP A 64 0.33 -8.32 17.78
CA TRP A 64 -0.77 -7.77 18.59
C TRP A 64 -0.96 -8.60 19.86
N GLY A 65 -1.08 -7.91 20.99
CA GLY A 65 -1.35 -8.51 22.30
C GLY A 65 -2.77 -9.07 22.43
N LYS A 66 -3.15 -9.48 23.64
CA LYS A 66 -4.54 -9.88 23.94
C LYS A 66 -5.46 -8.65 23.94
N PRO A 67 -6.75 -8.82 23.60
CA PRO A 67 -7.72 -7.73 23.68
C PRO A 67 -7.88 -7.23 25.12
N ILE A 68 -8.07 -5.92 25.27
CA ILE A 68 -8.32 -5.21 26.53
C ILE A 68 -9.60 -4.42 26.36
N HIS A 69 -10.59 -4.65 27.21
CA HIS A 69 -11.87 -3.95 27.14
C HIS A 69 -11.72 -2.48 27.55
N VAL A 70 -12.09 -1.55 26.67
CA VAL A 70 -11.90 -0.11 26.90
C VAL A 70 -13.20 0.68 26.89
N VAL A 71 -14.25 0.21 26.22
CA VAL A 71 -15.53 0.91 26.10
C VAL A 71 -16.70 -0.06 26.01
N SER A 72 -17.79 0.24 26.69
CA SER A 72 -19.09 -0.40 26.41
C SER A 72 -20.06 0.67 25.91
N MET A 73 -20.87 0.33 24.93
CA MET A 73 -21.96 1.17 24.47
C MET A 73 -23.00 1.34 25.58
N ASP A 74 -23.13 2.57 26.08
CA ASP A 74 -24.11 2.96 27.11
C ASP A 74 -24.75 4.31 26.76
N ASN A 75 -25.27 4.39 25.53
CA ASN A 75 -26.05 5.52 25.05
C ASN A 75 -27.50 5.44 25.55
N ASP A 76 -28.04 6.55 26.08
CA ASP A 76 -29.47 6.61 26.45
C ASP A 76 -30.37 6.47 25.22
N TRP A 77 -29.92 6.98 24.06
CA TRP A 77 -30.70 7.01 22.83
C TRP A 77 -30.76 5.65 22.10
N THR A 78 -29.86 4.70 22.41
CA THR A 78 -29.94 3.31 21.89
C THR A 78 -30.76 2.38 22.79
N ARG A 79 -31.16 2.81 23.99
CA ARG A 79 -31.92 1.96 24.91
C ARG A 79 -33.18 1.38 24.25
N GLY A 80 -33.32 0.06 24.37
CA GLY A 80 -34.44 -0.70 23.79
C GLY A 80 -34.31 -0.97 22.28
N SER A 81 -33.26 -0.49 21.59
CA SER A 81 -33.02 -0.86 20.18
C SER A 81 -32.44 -2.25 20.03
N GLY A 82 -31.72 -2.75 21.05
CA GLY A 82 -30.92 -3.98 20.96
C GLY A 82 -29.51 -3.76 20.41
N ALA A 83 -29.11 -2.53 20.09
CA ALA A 83 -27.73 -2.19 19.77
C ALA A 83 -26.85 -2.26 21.03
N GLY A 84 -25.74 -2.99 20.95
CA GLY A 84 -24.71 -3.07 21.98
C GLY A 84 -23.31 -3.04 21.35
N ASP A 85 -22.30 -3.51 22.09
CA ASP A 85 -20.89 -3.40 21.70
C ASP A 85 -20.56 -4.04 20.34
N ASP A 86 -21.35 -5.00 19.87
CA ASP A 86 -21.25 -5.61 18.53
C ASP A 86 -21.59 -4.64 17.38
N GLN A 87 -22.08 -3.45 17.71
CA GLN A 87 -22.40 -2.36 16.79
C GLN A 87 -21.36 -1.23 16.81
N ILE A 88 -20.21 -1.39 17.48
CA ILE A 88 -19.06 -0.48 17.42
C ILE A 88 -18.27 -0.73 16.12
N HIS A 89 -18.45 0.13 15.12
CA HIS A 89 -17.86 -0.02 13.79
C HIS A 89 -17.00 1.20 13.44
N ALA A 90 -15.95 1.01 12.62
CA ALA A 90 -15.20 2.09 11.99
C ALA A 90 -14.72 3.17 12.98
N ASN A 91 -13.84 2.76 13.89
CA ASN A 91 -13.35 3.66 14.92
C ASN A 91 -12.36 4.69 14.34
N ASP A 92 -12.24 5.83 14.99
CA ASP A 92 -11.08 6.72 14.89
C ASP A 92 -10.72 7.26 16.26
N MET A 93 -9.43 7.49 16.50
CA MET A 93 -8.90 7.75 17.83
C MET A 93 -7.76 8.74 17.77
N PHE A 94 -7.73 9.68 18.71
CA PHE A 94 -6.58 10.55 18.87
C PHE A 94 -6.40 11.02 20.31
N TYR A 95 -5.17 11.41 20.62
CA TYR A 95 -4.81 12.02 21.89
C TYR A 95 -4.72 13.54 21.75
N LEU A 96 -5.31 14.27 22.68
CA LEU A 96 -5.21 15.73 22.75
C LEU A 96 -5.11 16.17 24.20
N ASN A 97 -3.93 16.70 24.56
CA ASN A 97 -3.79 17.51 25.77
C ASN A 97 -4.28 16.77 27.05
N GLY A 98 -3.88 15.51 27.21
CA GLY A 98 -4.23 14.67 28.36
C GLY A 98 -5.55 13.90 28.27
N ASP A 99 -6.28 14.05 27.17
CA ASP A 99 -7.51 13.32 26.89
C ASP A 99 -7.34 12.43 25.66
N PHE A 100 -7.81 11.19 25.77
CA PHE A 100 -7.99 10.30 24.63
C PHE A 100 -9.42 10.42 24.13
N HIS A 101 -9.57 10.64 22.83
CA HIS A 101 -10.87 10.75 22.16
C HIS A 101 -11.06 9.53 21.26
N LEU A 102 -12.21 8.88 21.39
CA LEU A 102 -12.64 7.75 20.58
C LEU A 102 -13.94 8.12 19.89
N TYR A 103 -13.97 7.98 18.57
CA TYR A 103 -15.14 8.12 17.73
C TYR A 103 -15.44 6.79 17.05
N TRP A 104 -16.70 6.47 16.88
CA TRP A 104 -17.09 5.29 16.11
C TRP A 104 -18.47 5.47 15.51
N SER A 105 -18.77 4.60 14.54
CA SER A 105 -20.09 4.43 13.97
C SER A 105 -20.87 3.41 14.80
N VAL A 106 -21.99 3.82 15.37
CA VAL A 106 -23.04 2.86 15.75
C VAL A 106 -23.77 2.50 14.47
N ASN A 107 -23.74 1.23 14.06
CA ASN A 107 -24.24 0.79 12.74
C ASN A 107 -25.33 -0.29 12.83
N TYR A 108 -26.41 0.03 13.55
CA TYR A 108 -27.51 -0.90 13.80
C TYR A 108 -28.73 -0.65 12.92
N TRP A 109 -29.12 -1.67 12.16
CA TRP A 109 -30.24 -1.66 11.19
C TRP A 109 -31.39 -2.59 11.63
N GLY A 110 -31.81 -2.51 12.89
CA GLY A 110 -32.89 -3.34 13.43
C GLY A 110 -34.27 -3.02 12.87
N LYS A 111 -35.21 -3.97 12.97
CA LYS A 111 -36.56 -3.85 12.39
C LYS A 111 -37.39 -2.68 12.96
N ASP A 112 -37.16 -2.31 14.22
CA ASP A 112 -38.01 -1.35 14.96
C ASP A 112 -37.37 0.03 15.14
N LYS A 113 -36.04 0.10 15.27
CA LYS A 113 -35.31 1.36 15.44
C LYS A 113 -33.91 1.24 14.82
N HIS A 114 -33.64 2.06 13.82
CA HIS A 114 -32.28 2.22 13.30
C HIS A 114 -31.47 3.13 14.22
N ALA A 115 -30.20 2.77 14.43
CA ALA A 115 -29.21 3.56 15.14
C ALA A 115 -27.97 3.60 14.25
N VAL A 116 -27.90 4.62 13.38
CA VAL A 116 -26.82 4.80 12.39
C VAL A 116 -26.24 6.20 12.55
N HIS A 117 -25.34 6.31 13.53
CA HIS A 117 -24.82 7.59 14.01
C HIS A 117 -23.36 7.49 14.42
N ILE A 118 -22.69 8.65 14.40
CA ILE A 118 -21.35 8.84 14.94
C ILE A 118 -21.47 9.30 16.39
N VAL A 119 -20.69 8.69 17.26
CA VAL A 119 -20.61 9.03 18.68
C VAL A 119 -19.18 9.35 19.09
N HIS A 120 -19.04 9.99 20.25
CA HIS A 120 -17.77 10.44 20.81
C HIS A 120 -17.69 10.05 22.28
N ALA A 121 -16.65 9.30 22.64
CA ALA A 121 -16.27 9.00 24.01
C ALA A 121 -14.88 9.55 24.33
N GLN A 122 -14.60 9.73 25.61
CA GLN A 122 -13.32 10.22 26.10
C GLN A 122 -12.82 9.43 27.31
N SER A 123 -11.50 9.37 27.48
CA SER A 123 -10.81 8.75 28.60
C SER A 123 -9.56 9.55 28.99
N LYS A 124 -9.10 9.38 30.24
CA LYS A 124 -7.78 9.86 30.71
C LYS A 124 -6.66 8.84 30.50
N ASP A 125 -7.01 7.61 30.16
CA ASP A 125 -6.12 6.49 29.92
C ASP A 125 -6.41 5.91 28.52
N VAL A 126 -5.35 5.61 27.76
CA VAL A 126 -5.43 5.03 26.41
C VAL A 126 -6.15 3.68 26.39
N LEU A 127 -6.14 2.96 27.52
CA LEU A 127 -6.86 1.69 27.68
C LEU A 127 -8.21 1.86 28.40
N GLY A 128 -8.71 3.08 28.49
CA GLY A 128 -10.04 3.37 29.03
C GLY A 128 -10.12 3.33 30.57
N ALA A 129 -11.31 3.30 31.16
CA ALA A 129 -12.59 3.21 30.47
C ALA A 129 -12.96 4.52 29.74
N TYR A 130 -13.35 4.40 28.47
CA TYR A 130 -13.92 5.51 27.71
C TYR A 130 -15.38 5.72 28.08
N THR A 131 -15.77 6.98 28.20
CA THR A 131 -17.14 7.38 28.54
C THR A 131 -17.63 8.49 27.64
N GLU A 132 -18.89 8.38 27.21
CA GLU A 132 -19.51 9.42 26.40
C GLU A 132 -19.91 10.62 27.27
N PRO A 133 -19.43 11.83 26.96
CA PRO A 133 -19.78 13.02 27.72
C PRO A 133 -21.28 13.33 27.66
N ASN A 134 -21.93 13.02 26.53
CA ASN A 134 -23.35 13.26 26.31
C ASN A 134 -24.06 12.00 25.80
N LYS A 135 -24.68 11.26 26.71
CA LYS A 135 -25.39 10.01 26.39
C LYS A 135 -26.75 10.22 25.72
N LYS A 136 -27.29 11.44 25.68
CA LYS A 136 -28.66 11.73 25.22
C LYS A 136 -28.78 11.92 23.72
N THR A 137 -27.69 12.21 23.03
CA THR A 137 -27.65 12.45 21.58
C THR A 137 -26.35 11.93 21.01
N TRP A 138 -26.34 11.73 19.70
CA TRP A 138 -25.14 11.44 18.91
C TRP A 138 -24.46 12.73 18.43
N MET A 139 -23.23 12.61 17.92
CA MET A 139 -22.40 13.72 17.46
C MET A 139 -22.73 14.16 16.02
N ASP A 140 -22.79 13.21 15.09
CA ASP A 140 -23.32 13.42 13.73
C ASP A 140 -24.05 12.17 13.26
N ASN A 141 -24.83 12.30 12.20
CA ASN A 141 -25.53 11.20 11.56
C ASN A 141 -24.65 10.48 10.54
N ARG A 142 -24.92 9.17 10.38
CA ARG A 142 -24.30 8.20 9.46
C ARG A 142 -23.02 7.57 10.02
N ILE A 143 -21.94 7.44 9.27
CA ILE A 143 -20.84 6.52 9.57
C ILE A 143 -19.44 7.08 9.23
N ASP A 144 -18.42 6.30 9.58
CA ASP A 144 -16.99 6.43 9.27
C ASP A 144 -16.37 7.77 9.69
N PRO A 145 -16.36 8.11 10.98
CA PRO A 145 -15.68 9.30 11.46
C PRO A 145 -14.17 9.19 11.24
N LYS A 146 -13.56 10.30 10.79
CA LYS A 146 -12.10 10.51 10.80
C LYS A 146 -11.76 11.90 11.26
N ILE A 147 -11.01 12.02 12.34
CA ILE A 147 -10.46 13.28 12.85
C ILE A 147 -9.10 13.54 12.22
N PHE A 148 -8.90 14.75 11.73
CA PHE A 148 -7.61 15.26 11.26
C PHE A 148 -7.28 16.55 12.01
N ARG A 149 -6.03 16.66 12.47
CA ARG A 149 -5.47 17.87 13.06
C ARG A 149 -4.47 18.46 12.08
N ASP A 150 -4.73 19.67 11.62
CA ASP A 150 -3.81 20.39 10.74
C ASP A 150 -2.69 21.07 11.55
N ASP A 151 -1.69 21.60 10.85
CA ASP A 151 -0.47 22.17 11.44
C ASP A 151 -0.73 23.37 12.38
N ASP A 152 -1.85 24.06 12.20
CA ASP A 152 -2.30 25.16 13.07
C ASP A 152 -3.05 24.66 14.32
N GLY A 153 -3.16 23.34 14.50
CA GLY A 153 -3.90 22.69 15.57
C GLY A 153 -5.40 22.58 15.32
N GLN A 154 -5.91 23.09 14.19
CA GLN A 154 -7.31 23.03 13.85
C GLN A 154 -7.75 21.60 13.58
N LEU A 155 -8.82 21.19 14.26
CA LEU A 155 -9.46 19.89 14.07
C LEU A 155 -10.50 19.93 12.94
N TYR A 156 -10.54 18.87 12.15
CA TYR A 156 -11.54 18.58 11.13
C TYR A 156 -12.06 17.17 11.33
N MET A 157 -13.35 16.94 11.15
CA MET A 157 -13.92 15.61 11.02
C MET A 157 -14.32 15.38 9.57
N TYR A 158 -13.97 14.22 9.04
CA TYR A 158 -14.53 13.63 7.83
C TYR A 158 -15.50 12.53 8.22
N MET A 159 -16.54 12.35 7.42
CA MET A 159 -17.59 11.38 7.67
C MET A 159 -18.30 11.01 6.37
N VAL A 160 -19.04 9.92 6.38
CA VAL A 160 -19.80 9.45 5.22
C VAL A 160 -21.27 9.80 5.39
N ARG A 161 -21.91 10.31 4.34
CA ARG A 161 -23.37 10.53 4.30
C ARG A 161 -24.00 9.82 3.11
N PHE A 162 -25.23 9.38 3.31
CA PHE A 162 -26.01 8.68 2.26
C PHE A 162 -26.86 9.69 1.49
N THR A 163 -26.32 10.21 0.38
CA THR A 163 -26.96 11.24 -0.47
C THR A 163 -27.03 10.78 -1.93
N ASP A 164 -25.88 10.64 -2.61
CA ASP A 164 -25.74 9.99 -3.92
C ASP A 164 -24.95 8.69 -3.74
N GLY A 165 -25.61 7.69 -3.17
CA GLY A 165 -24.90 6.56 -2.55
C GLY A 165 -24.15 7.01 -1.30
N ASN A 166 -22.99 6.42 -1.01
CA ASN A 166 -22.13 6.89 0.08
C ASN A 166 -21.23 8.02 -0.45
N THR A 167 -21.21 9.13 0.27
CA THR A 167 -20.46 10.34 -0.10
C THR A 167 -19.65 10.81 1.09
N ILE A 168 -18.44 11.31 0.85
CA ILE A 168 -17.56 11.81 1.90
C ILE A 168 -17.79 13.30 2.10
N TRP A 169 -17.94 13.69 3.35
CA TRP A 169 -18.09 15.07 3.80
C TRP A 169 -16.94 15.41 4.75
N GLY A 170 -16.67 16.71 4.90
CA GLY A 170 -15.70 17.24 5.86
C GLY A 170 -16.29 18.43 6.61
N ARG A 171 -15.91 18.63 7.86
CA ARG A 171 -16.40 19.74 8.69
C ARG A 171 -15.34 20.17 9.69
N LYS A 172 -15.18 21.48 9.85
CA LYS A 172 -14.30 22.06 10.87
C LYS A 172 -14.88 21.78 12.27
N MET A 173 -14.02 21.55 13.25
CA MET A 173 -14.42 21.32 14.64
C MET A 173 -14.02 22.50 15.53
N LYS A 174 -14.90 22.87 16.46
CA LYS A 174 -14.60 23.90 17.47
C LYS A 174 -13.72 23.31 18.58
N ASN A 175 -14.00 22.08 18.97
CA ASN A 175 -13.27 21.26 19.93
C ASN A 175 -13.60 19.79 19.64
N PRO A 176 -12.98 18.81 20.31
CA PRO A 176 -13.21 17.39 20.00
C PRO A 176 -14.69 16.93 20.05
N ALA A 177 -15.57 17.63 20.77
CA ALA A 177 -16.98 17.24 20.92
C ALA A 177 -17.96 18.12 20.12
N GLU A 178 -17.51 19.22 19.50
CA GLU A 178 -18.38 20.22 18.87
C GLU A 178 -17.87 20.65 17.49
N PHE A 179 -18.79 20.80 16.53
CA PHE A 179 -18.46 21.34 15.21
C PHE A 179 -18.42 22.87 15.16
N ALA A 180 -17.69 23.39 14.17
CA ALA A 180 -17.69 24.81 13.78
C ALA A 180 -18.13 24.94 12.31
N GLY A 181 -19.21 25.68 12.05
CA GLY A 181 -19.71 25.92 10.68
C GLY A 181 -20.47 24.73 10.08
N GLU A 182 -20.79 24.77 8.79
CA GLU A 182 -21.57 23.74 8.08
C GLU A 182 -20.67 22.65 7.44
N PRO A 183 -21.18 21.43 7.23
CA PRO A 183 -20.45 20.37 6.54
C PRO A 183 -20.28 20.67 5.04
N VAL A 184 -19.13 20.30 4.49
CA VAL A 184 -18.75 20.47 3.08
C VAL A 184 -18.65 19.12 2.42
N CYS A 185 -19.44 18.88 1.37
CA CYS A 185 -19.32 17.68 0.54
C CYS A 185 -17.95 17.68 -0.13
N GLN A 186 -17.17 16.62 0.07
CA GLN A 186 -15.90 16.45 -0.61
C GLN A 186 -16.15 15.80 -1.98
N PHE A 187 -16.65 14.56 -2.00
CA PHE A 187 -17.00 13.87 -3.24
C PHE A 187 -17.87 12.63 -3.02
N ALA A 188 -18.46 12.15 -4.12
CA ALA A 188 -19.11 10.85 -4.27
C ALA A 188 -18.27 9.94 -5.19
N SER A 189 -18.65 8.67 -5.34
CA SER A 189 -18.07 7.78 -6.36
C SER A 189 -18.23 8.40 -7.74
N LEU A 190 -17.18 8.35 -8.55
CA LEU A 190 -17.25 8.90 -9.89
C LEU A 190 -17.88 7.88 -10.85
N PRO A 191 -18.98 8.22 -11.54
CA PRO A 191 -19.63 7.32 -12.49
C PRO A 191 -18.68 6.87 -13.58
N ASP A 192 -18.89 5.65 -14.08
CA ASP A 192 -18.12 5.06 -15.16
C ASP A 192 -16.62 5.02 -14.86
N THR A 193 -16.26 4.70 -13.62
CA THR A 193 -14.87 4.47 -13.22
C THR A 193 -14.74 3.19 -12.39
N TRP A 194 -13.54 2.95 -11.83
CA TRP A 194 -13.33 1.85 -10.89
C TRP A 194 -14.20 2.00 -9.63
N GLU A 195 -14.73 3.18 -9.35
CA GLU A 195 -15.51 3.49 -8.16
C GLU A 195 -16.98 3.07 -8.26
N THR A 196 -17.45 2.68 -9.45
CA THR A 196 -18.84 2.29 -9.71
C THR A 196 -18.92 1.00 -10.52
N MET A 197 -18.06 0.03 -10.22
CA MET A 197 -18.14 -1.31 -10.81
C MET A 197 -19.39 -2.06 -10.30
N ASP A 198 -19.89 -1.69 -9.12
CA ASP A 198 -21.18 -2.14 -8.59
C ASP A 198 -22.03 -1.00 -7.98
N ASN A 199 -21.90 -0.75 -6.69
CA ASN A 199 -22.59 0.23 -5.90
C ASN A 199 -21.80 1.54 -5.87
N ARG A 200 -22.53 2.67 -5.83
CA ARG A 200 -21.95 3.99 -5.60
C ARG A 200 -21.60 4.16 -4.13
N VAL A 201 -20.42 3.69 -3.76
CA VAL A 201 -19.88 3.83 -2.41
C VAL A 201 -18.61 4.65 -2.49
N ALA A 202 -18.55 5.75 -1.75
CA ALA A 202 -17.31 6.43 -1.36
C ALA A 202 -17.33 6.55 0.17
N GLU A 203 -16.47 5.79 0.85
CA GLU A 203 -16.50 5.65 2.31
C GLU A 203 -15.11 5.45 2.93
N GLY A 204 -15.05 5.29 4.26
CA GLY A 204 -13.78 5.08 4.99
C GLY A 204 -12.71 6.16 4.76
N PRO A 205 -13.00 7.47 4.95
CA PRO A 205 -12.00 8.51 4.73
C PRO A 205 -10.84 8.40 5.72
N TRP A 206 -9.60 8.47 5.21
CA TRP A 206 -8.40 8.68 6.03
C TRP A 206 -7.59 9.86 5.51
N VAL A 207 -7.46 10.90 6.34
CA VAL A 207 -6.77 12.15 5.96
C VAL A 207 -5.45 12.31 6.69
N MET A 208 -4.41 12.67 5.92
CA MET A 208 -3.08 13.04 6.41
C MET A 208 -2.51 14.22 5.61
N LYS A 209 -1.52 14.89 6.18
CA LYS A 209 -0.71 15.91 5.51
C LYS A 209 0.74 15.46 5.44
N TYR A 210 1.36 15.63 4.28
CA TYR A 210 2.78 15.33 4.09
C TYR A 210 3.33 16.15 2.91
N ARG A 211 4.53 16.73 3.06
CA ARG A 211 5.20 17.56 2.04
C ARG A 211 4.28 18.66 1.46
N ASP A 212 3.60 19.37 2.38
CA ASP A 212 2.67 20.49 2.10
C ASP A 212 1.46 20.13 1.23
N ARG A 213 1.07 18.85 1.24
CA ARG A 213 -0.10 18.34 0.53
C ARG A 213 -0.99 17.53 1.46
N TYR A 214 -2.30 17.61 1.24
CA TYR A 214 -3.30 16.82 1.94
C TYR A 214 -3.69 15.62 1.10
N TYR A 215 -3.73 14.45 1.71
CA TYR A 215 -4.11 13.19 1.07
C TYR A 215 -5.33 12.63 1.80
N MET A 216 -6.34 12.22 1.05
CA MET A 216 -7.46 11.44 1.53
C MET A 216 -7.44 10.07 0.85
N MET A 217 -7.16 9.02 1.61
CA MET A 217 -7.44 7.66 1.16
C MET A 217 -8.91 7.35 1.45
N TYR A 218 -9.58 6.64 0.54
CA TYR A 218 -10.99 6.29 0.67
C TYR A 218 -11.29 4.98 -0.05
N ASN A 219 -12.40 4.36 0.29
CA ASN A 219 -12.90 3.16 -0.35
C ASN A 219 -13.96 3.44 -1.40
N ALA A 220 -14.04 2.59 -2.43
CA ALA A 220 -15.18 2.53 -3.32
C ALA A 220 -15.70 1.10 -3.61
N ASN A 221 -16.92 1.03 -4.14
CA ASN A 221 -17.72 -0.19 -4.39
C ASN A 221 -18.28 -0.86 -3.12
N HIS A 222 -18.99 -1.97 -3.27
CA HIS A 222 -19.65 -2.68 -2.18
C HIS A 222 -18.67 -3.60 -1.43
N THR A 223 -18.68 -3.52 -0.10
CA THR A 223 -17.75 -4.25 0.77
C THR A 223 -17.88 -5.79 0.70
N SER A 224 -19.06 -6.31 0.36
CA SER A 224 -19.31 -7.78 0.32
C SER A 224 -18.44 -8.50 -0.72
N THR A 225 -17.92 -9.66 -0.33
CA THR A 225 -17.17 -10.58 -1.21
C THR A 225 -18.02 -11.20 -2.31
N GLU A 226 -19.35 -10.95 -2.34
CA GLU A 226 -20.21 -11.34 -3.46
C GLU A 226 -19.94 -10.51 -4.72
N TRP A 227 -19.48 -9.27 -4.59
CA TRP A 227 -19.03 -8.47 -5.73
C TRP A 227 -17.52 -8.57 -5.92
N GLY A 228 -16.74 -8.38 -4.84
CA GLY A 228 -15.28 -8.47 -4.84
C GLY A 228 -14.55 -7.23 -5.38
N ASN A 229 -15.25 -6.11 -5.50
CA ASN A 229 -14.74 -4.87 -6.12
C ASN A 229 -14.32 -3.79 -5.11
N TYR A 230 -14.48 -4.03 -3.81
CA TYR A 230 -14.13 -3.05 -2.78
C TYR A 230 -12.63 -2.75 -2.82
N GLN A 231 -12.26 -1.48 -2.99
CA GLN A 231 -10.88 -1.07 -3.25
C GLN A 231 -10.60 0.36 -2.79
N LEU A 232 -9.33 0.70 -2.63
CA LEU A 232 -8.86 1.97 -2.06
C LEU A 232 -8.34 2.92 -3.13
N GLY A 233 -8.82 4.17 -3.13
CA GLY A 233 -8.34 5.27 -3.94
C GLY A 233 -7.75 6.39 -3.10
N VAL A 234 -7.17 7.39 -3.77
CA VAL A 234 -6.61 8.58 -3.15
C VAL A 234 -7.12 9.84 -3.85
N ALA A 235 -7.39 10.87 -3.05
CA ALA A 235 -7.58 12.24 -3.49
C ALA A 235 -6.51 13.14 -2.86
N GLU A 236 -6.05 14.14 -3.61
CA GLU A 236 -5.07 15.10 -3.12
C GLU A 236 -5.60 16.54 -3.12
N ALA A 237 -5.32 17.32 -2.09
CA ALA A 237 -5.75 18.71 -2.01
C ALA A 237 -4.66 19.64 -1.49
N ASP A 238 -4.85 20.95 -1.73
CA ASP A 238 -4.04 22.04 -1.15
C ASP A 238 -4.60 22.58 0.16
N SER A 239 -5.77 22.09 0.61
CA SER A 239 -6.38 22.46 1.89
C SER A 239 -7.19 21.31 2.48
N PRO A 240 -7.44 21.29 3.80
CA PRO A 240 -8.14 20.19 4.47
C PRO A 240 -9.55 19.92 3.90
N LEU A 241 -10.29 20.94 3.46
CA LEU A 241 -11.66 20.78 2.94
C LEU A 241 -11.72 20.91 1.40
N GLY A 242 -10.59 20.79 0.72
CA GLY A 242 -10.46 20.99 -0.73
C GLY A 242 -10.51 19.71 -1.58
N PHE A 243 -10.92 18.56 -1.02
CA PHE A 243 -11.00 17.33 -1.80
C PHE A 243 -12.24 17.33 -2.70
N GLN A 244 -12.09 16.88 -3.95
CA GLN A 244 -13.17 16.84 -4.95
C GLN A 244 -12.89 15.82 -6.05
N ASN A 245 -13.88 15.48 -6.87
CA ASN A 245 -13.70 14.50 -7.96
C ASN A 245 -12.52 14.84 -8.91
N GLY A 246 -12.26 16.12 -9.16
CA GLY A 246 -11.17 16.56 -10.04
C GLY A 246 -9.75 16.42 -9.47
N ASN A 247 -9.60 16.03 -8.21
CA ASN A 247 -8.28 15.80 -7.61
C ASN A 247 -8.08 14.37 -7.07
N LYS A 248 -8.95 13.44 -7.50
CA LYS A 248 -8.78 12.00 -7.30
C LYS A 248 -7.79 11.43 -8.31
N TYR A 249 -7.08 10.39 -7.90
CA TYR A 249 -6.32 9.55 -8.84
C TYR A 249 -7.30 8.81 -9.75
N SER A 250 -6.90 8.60 -11.02
CA SER A 250 -7.75 7.89 -12.00
C SER A 250 -7.82 6.39 -11.77
N TYR A 251 -7.05 5.86 -10.81
CA TYR A 251 -6.87 4.44 -10.55
C TYR A 251 -7.00 4.11 -9.05
N PRO A 252 -7.39 2.87 -8.70
CA PRO A 252 -7.32 2.38 -7.34
C PRO A 252 -5.84 2.16 -6.95
N VAL A 253 -5.44 2.65 -5.78
CA VAL A 253 -4.08 2.49 -5.25
C VAL A 253 -3.89 1.10 -4.62
N VAL A 254 -4.95 0.54 -4.01
CA VAL A 254 -4.95 -0.85 -3.51
C VAL A 254 -6.24 -1.53 -3.92
N GLY A 255 -6.13 -2.57 -4.75
CA GLY A 255 -7.25 -3.38 -5.21
C GLY A 255 -7.03 -4.87 -4.93
N CYS A 256 -8.00 -5.70 -5.33
CA CYS A 256 -7.93 -7.15 -5.24
C CYS A 256 -6.80 -7.73 -6.12
N ASN A 257 -6.09 -8.77 -5.65
CA ASN A 257 -4.98 -9.36 -6.40
C ASN A 257 -5.42 -10.21 -7.61
N GLN A 258 -6.71 -10.53 -7.73
CA GLN A 258 -7.27 -11.28 -8.86
C GLN A 258 -7.10 -10.57 -10.19
N THR A 259 -7.30 -9.26 -10.22
CA THR A 259 -7.15 -8.49 -11.46
C THR A 259 -5.71 -8.59 -11.96
N GLN A 260 -4.72 -8.51 -11.06
CA GLN A 260 -3.33 -8.72 -11.45
C GLN A 260 -3.04 -10.14 -11.94
N LEU A 261 -3.70 -11.15 -11.37
CA LEU A 261 -3.58 -12.54 -11.82
C LEU A 261 -4.13 -12.69 -13.24
N GLU A 262 -5.32 -12.15 -13.51
CA GLU A 262 -5.98 -12.20 -14.82
C GLU A 262 -5.28 -11.38 -15.90
N GLU A 263 -4.66 -10.25 -15.53
CA GLU A 263 -3.94 -9.39 -16.49
C GLU A 263 -2.55 -9.96 -16.85
N LYS A 264 -1.93 -10.71 -15.94
CA LYS A 264 -0.55 -11.21 -16.09
C LYS A 264 -0.47 -12.66 -16.54
N GLN A 265 -1.45 -13.49 -16.20
CA GLN A 265 -1.41 -14.95 -16.41
C GLN A 265 -2.56 -15.41 -17.29
N VAL A 266 -2.23 -16.27 -18.25
CA VAL A 266 -3.20 -16.79 -19.22
C VAL A 266 -4.09 -17.84 -18.55
N ASP A 267 -5.41 -17.65 -18.63
CA ASP A 267 -6.38 -18.69 -18.25
C ASP A 267 -6.52 -19.74 -19.36
N LEU A 268 -5.88 -20.89 -19.19
CA LEU A 268 -5.83 -21.98 -20.15
C LEU A 268 -7.19 -22.63 -20.42
N LEU A 269 -8.20 -22.41 -19.56
CA LEU A 269 -9.56 -22.89 -19.82
C LEU A 269 -10.32 -22.02 -20.81
N ARG A 270 -9.89 -20.77 -21.02
CA ARG A 270 -10.60 -19.81 -21.88
C ARG A 270 -9.79 -19.46 -23.13
N TYR A 271 -8.46 -19.45 -23.00
CA TYR A 271 -7.55 -19.05 -24.07
C TYR A 271 -6.68 -20.24 -24.52
N GLY A 272 -6.91 -20.67 -25.76
CA GLY A 272 -6.05 -21.61 -26.48
C GLY A 272 -5.44 -20.94 -27.71
N ARG A 273 -5.52 -21.60 -28.88
CA ARG A 273 -5.25 -20.93 -30.18
C ARG A 273 -6.30 -19.86 -30.51
N THR A 274 -7.50 -20.06 -29.97
CA THR A 274 -8.67 -19.21 -30.10
C THR A 274 -9.28 -19.00 -28.72
N TYR A 275 -10.17 -18.02 -28.59
CA TYR A 275 -10.98 -17.86 -27.38
C TYR A 275 -12.11 -18.89 -27.40
N GLU A 276 -12.11 -19.79 -26.43
CA GLU A 276 -13.06 -20.90 -26.32
C GLU A 276 -13.65 -20.91 -24.90
N PRO A 277 -14.64 -20.06 -24.58
CA PRO A 277 -15.12 -19.91 -23.21
C PRO A 277 -16.05 -21.04 -22.74
N LEU A 278 -16.57 -21.85 -23.67
CA LEU A 278 -17.63 -22.82 -23.39
C LEU A 278 -17.10 -24.12 -22.76
N PHE A 279 -17.83 -24.60 -21.76
CA PHE A 279 -17.69 -25.88 -21.07
C PHE A 279 -18.80 -26.83 -21.53
N ALA A 280 -18.49 -28.12 -21.66
CA ALA A 280 -19.54 -29.14 -21.74
C ALA A 280 -20.17 -29.31 -20.35
N TYR A 281 -21.49 -29.39 -20.26
CA TYR A 281 -22.16 -29.61 -18.98
C TYR A 281 -23.41 -30.48 -19.09
N THR A 282 -23.72 -31.18 -18.00
CA THR A 282 -24.99 -31.89 -17.77
C THR A 282 -25.46 -31.67 -16.35
N GLU A 283 -26.78 -31.65 -16.17
CA GLU A 283 -27.45 -31.59 -14.87
C GLU A 283 -28.04 -32.95 -14.46
N SER A 284 -27.83 -33.97 -15.30
CA SER A 284 -28.14 -35.36 -15.01
C SER A 284 -26.84 -36.12 -14.75
N LYS A 285 -26.86 -36.98 -13.73
CA LYS A 285 -25.67 -37.75 -13.33
C LYS A 285 -25.14 -38.57 -14.51
N PRO A 286 -23.88 -38.35 -14.93
CA PRO A 286 -23.29 -39.10 -16.01
C PRO A 286 -22.95 -40.54 -15.57
N GLU A 287 -23.10 -41.48 -16.50
CA GLU A 287 -22.74 -42.88 -16.30
C GLU A 287 -21.28 -43.15 -16.71
N GLY A 288 -20.68 -44.24 -16.23
CA GLY A 288 -19.32 -44.64 -16.62
C GLY A 288 -18.20 -43.68 -16.19
N ASP A 289 -17.05 -43.77 -16.87
CA ASP A 289 -15.81 -43.04 -16.54
C ASP A 289 -15.78 -41.64 -17.17
N TRP A 290 -16.79 -40.82 -16.89
CA TRP A 290 -16.99 -39.49 -17.49
C TRP A 290 -15.85 -38.49 -17.21
N THR A 291 -14.98 -38.76 -16.24
CA THR A 291 -13.81 -37.93 -15.91
C THR A 291 -12.58 -38.20 -16.81
N LYS A 292 -12.66 -39.18 -17.73
CA LYS A 292 -11.61 -39.49 -18.70
C LYS A 292 -11.81 -38.74 -20.02
N VAL A 293 -10.69 -38.34 -20.64
CA VAL A 293 -10.65 -37.65 -21.94
C VAL A 293 -11.36 -38.40 -23.09
N THR A 294 -11.48 -39.73 -22.99
CA THR A 294 -12.07 -40.58 -24.02
C THR A 294 -13.60 -40.69 -23.96
N TYR A 295 -14.23 -40.16 -22.91
CA TYR A 295 -15.69 -40.25 -22.78
C TYR A 295 -16.37 -39.25 -23.72
N ASP A 296 -17.48 -39.66 -24.33
CA ASP A 296 -18.24 -38.88 -25.30
C ASP A 296 -19.22 -37.92 -24.59
N ASP A 297 -18.90 -36.62 -24.63
CA ASP A 297 -19.75 -35.54 -24.11
C ASP A 297 -20.50 -34.77 -25.21
N SER A 298 -20.61 -35.34 -26.42
CA SER A 298 -21.29 -34.68 -27.54
C SER A 298 -22.77 -34.39 -27.26
N GLY A 299 -23.42 -35.18 -26.41
CA GLY A 299 -24.80 -34.96 -25.97
C GLY A 299 -24.95 -33.96 -24.80
N TRP A 300 -23.86 -33.41 -24.28
CA TRP A 300 -23.90 -32.43 -23.18
C TRP A 300 -24.15 -31.03 -23.72
N ALA A 301 -24.81 -30.20 -22.92
CA ALA A 301 -25.00 -28.80 -23.24
C ALA A 301 -23.65 -28.05 -23.21
N ARG A 302 -23.62 -26.86 -23.82
CA ARG A 302 -22.42 -25.99 -23.85
C ARG A 302 -22.76 -24.64 -23.23
N GLY A 303 -21.92 -24.15 -22.34
CA GLY A 303 -22.16 -22.90 -21.61
C GLY A 303 -20.89 -22.30 -21.04
N GLU A 304 -20.85 -20.99 -20.84
CA GLU A 304 -19.74 -20.30 -20.18
C GLU A 304 -19.71 -20.62 -18.69
N THR A 305 -18.51 -20.70 -18.10
CA THR A 305 -18.35 -20.89 -16.65
C THR A 305 -18.81 -19.66 -15.86
N GLY A 306 -19.08 -19.83 -14.57
CA GLY A 306 -19.96 -18.96 -13.80
C GLY A 306 -21.39 -19.49 -13.83
N PHE A 307 -21.54 -20.77 -13.49
CA PHE A 307 -22.84 -21.44 -13.42
C PHE A 307 -23.58 -20.94 -12.19
N SER A 308 -24.66 -20.18 -12.37
CA SER A 308 -25.34 -19.50 -11.29
C SER A 308 -26.86 -19.53 -11.43
N SER A 309 -27.54 -19.55 -10.29
CA SER A 309 -29.02 -19.42 -10.19
C SER A 309 -29.51 -17.98 -10.15
N ARG A 310 -28.60 -17.01 -10.15
CA ARG A 310 -28.91 -15.58 -10.14
C ARG A 310 -27.78 -14.76 -10.75
N GLU A 311 -28.14 -13.62 -11.31
CA GLU A 311 -27.17 -12.59 -11.70
C GLU A 311 -26.82 -11.70 -10.50
N VAL A 312 -25.53 -11.41 -10.34
CA VAL A 312 -25.04 -10.35 -9.44
C VAL A 312 -24.37 -9.30 -10.30
N LYS A 313 -25.15 -8.30 -10.74
CA LYS A 313 -24.66 -7.26 -11.65
C LYS A 313 -23.41 -6.57 -11.08
N GLY A 314 -22.37 -6.47 -11.91
CA GLY A 314 -21.09 -5.84 -11.55
C GLY A 314 -20.12 -6.74 -10.79
N SER A 315 -20.50 -7.96 -10.40
CA SER A 315 -19.61 -8.83 -9.64
C SER A 315 -18.42 -9.33 -10.48
N THR A 316 -17.23 -9.29 -9.89
CA THR A 316 -16.00 -9.90 -10.44
C THR A 316 -15.72 -11.29 -9.85
N THR A 317 -16.52 -11.73 -8.88
CA THR A 317 -16.33 -13.00 -8.16
C THR A 317 -17.48 -13.98 -8.36
N ARG A 318 -18.63 -13.48 -8.80
CA ARG A 318 -19.89 -14.20 -9.00
C ARG A 318 -20.54 -13.87 -10.35
N HIS A 319 -19.73 -13.90 -11.39
CA HIS A 319 -20.19 -13.73 -12.77
C HIS A 319 -21.21 -14.81 -13.16
N LEU A 320 -22.32 -14.41 -13.80
CA LEU A 320 -23.28 -15.32 -14.41
C LEU A 320 -22.88 -15.56 -15.87
N GLY A 321 -22.27 -16.72 -16.14
CA GLY A 321 -22.01 -17.19 -17.50
C GLY A 321 -23.09 -18.13 -18.03
N THR A 322 -23.51 -19.10 -17.20
CA THR A 322 -24.58 -20.04 -17.54
C THR A 322 -25.61 -20.13 -16.42
N TRP A 323 -26.89 -20.11 -16.77
CA TRP A 323 -27.95 -20.32 -15.79
C TRP A 323 -27.97 -21.76 -15.28
N TRP A 324 -27.90 -21.97 -13.96
CA TRP A 324 -27.95 -23.29 -13.33
C TRP A 324 -28.81 -23.25 -12.06
N ASN A 325 -29.86 -24.08 -12.01
CA ASN A 325 -30.80 -24.11 -10.89
C ASN A 325 -31.17 -25.52 -10.37
N THR A 326 -30.48 -26.57 -10.81
CA THR A 326 -30.69 -27.95 -10.37
C THR A 326 -29.80 -28.35 -9.18
N PRO A 327 -30.03 -29.52 -8.55
CA PRO A 327 -29.25 -29.93 -7.37
C PRO A 327 -27.78 -30.24 -7.62
N SER A 328 -27.41 -30.66 -8.83
CA SER A 328 -26.05 -31.11 -9.17
C SER A 328 -25.70 -30.70 -10.59
N LEU A 329 -24.40 -30.55 -10.84
CA LEU A 329 -23.83 -30.12 -12.10
C LEU A 329 -22.53 -30.89 -12.35
N TRP A 330 -22.38 -31.39 -13.58
CA TRP A 330 -21.14 -32.02 -14.04
C TRP A 330 -20.60 -31.25 -15.24
N LEU A 331 -19.33 -30.87 -15.20
CA LEU A 331 -18.66 -30.07 -16.23
C LEU A 331 -17.45 -30.79 -16.81
N ARG A 332 -17.16 -30.49 -18.08
CA ARG A 332 -15.97 -30.95 -18.79
C ARG A 332 -15.39 -29.83 -19.65
N LYS A 333 -14.09 -29.60 -19.53
CA LYS A 333 -13.35 -28.64 -20.35
C LYS A 333 -11.98 -29.19 -20.74
N THR A 334 -11.73 -29.22 -22.04
CA THR A 334 -10.42 -29.54 -22.58
C THR A 334 -9.55 -28.29 -22.67
N PHE A 335 -8.25 -28.47 -22.44
CA PHE A 335 -7.24 -27.43 -22.62
C PHE A 335 -5.93 -28.06 -23.10
N SER A 336 -4.99 -27.25 -23.57
CA SER A 336 -3.68 -27.73 -24.02
C SER A 336 -2.60 -27.42 -22.98
N ALA A 337 -1.82 -28.43 -22.62
CA ALA A 337 -0.67 -28.34 -21.71
C ALA A 337 0.24 -29.55 -21.94
N GLY A 338 1.41 -29.59 -21.33
CA GLY A 338 2.37 -30.69 -21.45
C GLY A 338 3.06 -31.03 -20.15
N SER A 339 3.90 -32.08 -20.16
CA SER A 339 4.66 -32.48 -18.96
C SER A 339 5.71 -31.44 -18.57
N GLU A 340 6.13 -30.62 -19.53
CA GLU A 340 7.07 -29.50 -19.35
C GLU A 340 6.35 -28.17 -19.05
N THR A 341 5.01 -28.15 -18.97
CA THR A 341 4.29 -26.96 -18.52
C THR A 341 4.72 -26.63 -17.09
N GLY A 342 4.92 -25.34 -16.85
CA GLY A 342 5.35 -24.82 -15.55
C GLY A 342 4.33 -25.06 -14.43
N ASN A 343 4.36 -24.20 -13.44
CA ASN A 343 3.38 -24.16 -12.38
C ASN A 343 2.02 -23.71 -12.94
N LEU A 344 0.96 -24.30 -12.39
CA LEU A 344 -0.42 -23.96 -12.72
C LEU A 344 -1.16 -23.63 -11.42
N ALA A 345 -2.09 -22.69 -11.48
CA ALA A 345 -2.94 -22.32 -10.35
C ALA A 345 -4.42 -22.41 -10.73
N LEU A 346 -5.18 -23.17 -9.95
CA LEU A 346 -6.62 -23.31 -10.11
C LEU A 346 -7.31 -22.31 -9.18
N ARG A 347 -8.08 -21.37 -9.74
CA ARG A 347 -9.00 -20.54 -8.96
C ARG A 347 -10.36 -21.23 -8.95
N VAL A 348 -10.91 -21.51 -7.78
CA VAL A 348 -12.18 -22.22 -7.62
C VAL A 348 -13.10 -21.41 -6.73
N ALA A 349 -14.32 -21.19 -7.17
CA ALA A 349 -15.39 -20.60 -6.37
C ALA A 349 -16.65 -21.46 -6.48
N HIS A 350 -17.19 -21.93 -5.36
CA HIS A 350 -18.37 -22.81 -5.37
C HIS A 350 -19.15 -22.70 -4.07
N ASP A 351 -20.43 -23.07 -4.09
CA ASP A 351 -21.31 -23.00 -2.91
C ASP A 351 -21.58 -24.34 -2.22
N GLY A 352 -21.44 -25.46 -2.92
CA GLY A 352 -21.74 -26.79 -2.40
C GLY A 352 -20.63 -27.79 -2.71
N ASP A 353 -20.80 -29.03 -2.26
CA ASP A 353 -19.75 -30.05 -2.34
C ASP A 353 -19.21 -30.20 -3.76
N THR A 354 -17.90 -30.03 -3.91
CA THR A 354 -17.23 -29.91 -5.21
C THR A 354 -16.01 -30.81 -5.29
N ARG A 355 -15.88 -31.51 -6.42
CA ARG A 355 -14.69 -32.27 -6.83
C ARG A 355 -14.24 -31.85 -8.22
N ILE A 356 -12.93 -31.66 -8.37
CA ILE A 356 -12.30 -31.33 -9.65
C ILE A 356 -11.24 -32.38 -9.95
N TYR A 357 -11.29 -32.88 -11.17
CA TYR A 357 -10.43 -33.92 -11.70
C TYR A 357 -9.59 -33.36 -12.85
N LEU A 358 -8.29 -33.66 -12.84
CA LEU A 358 -7.39 -33.48 -13.97
C LEU A 358 -7.07 -34.85 -14.57
N ASN A 359 -7.53 -35.10 -15.79
CA ASN A 359 -7.38 -36.38 -16.49
C ASN A 359 -7.80 -37.60 -15.65
N GLY A 360 -8.87 -37.47 -14.86
CA GLY A 360 -9.38 -38.50 -13.96
C GLY A 360 -8.73 -38.54 -12.57
N THR A 361 -7.68 -37.75 -12.30
CA THR A 361 -7.05 -37.64 -10.98
C THR A 361 -7.67 -36.48 -10.21
N ILE A 362 -8.11 -36.70 -8.97
CA ILE A 362 -8.64 -35.62 -8.12
C ILE A 362 -7.53 -34.62 -7.81
N VAL A 363 -7.77 -33.35 -8.13
CA VAL A 363 -6.87 -32.22 -7.82
C VAL A 363 -7.47 -31.25 -6.80
N TYR A 364 -8.79 -31.31 -6.58
CA TYR A 364 -9.49 -30.54 -5.56
C TYR A 364 -10.74 -31.30 -5.09
N GLU A 365 -10.97 -31.33 -3.78
CA GLU A 365 -12.19 -31.86 -3.16
C GLU A 365 -12.50 -31.04 -1.90
N LYS A 366 -13.70 -30.46 -1.83
CA LYS A 366 -14.13 -29.65 -0.69
C LYS A 366 -15.64 -29.75 -0.49
N GLN A 367 -16.06 -29.83 0.77
CA GLN A 367 -17.46 -29.76 1.17
C GLN A 367 -17.89 -28.33 1.45
N GLY A 368 -19.13 -27.99 1.08
CA GLY A 368 -19.72 -26.67 1.26
C GLY A 368 -19.01 -25.56 0.51
N ARG A 369 -19.41 -24.30 0.77
CA ARG A 369 -18.91 -23.13 0.06
C ARG A 369 -17.41 -22.90 0.24
N ASP A 370 -16.73 -22.58 -0.85
CA ASP A 370 -15.33 -22.16 -0.84
C ASP A 370 -15.02 -21.15 -1.95
N TYR A 371 -13.92 -20.44 -1.77
CA TYR A 371 -13.32 -19.57 -2.77
C TYR A 371 -11.82 -19.46 -2.53
N CYS A 372 -11.00 -20.06 -3.38
CA CYS A 372 -9.57 -20.20 -3.12
C CYS A 372 -8.72 -20.32 -4.39
N ILE A 373 -7.41 -20.15 -4.21
CA ILE A 373 -6.37 -20.61 -5.14
C ILE A 373 -5.84 -21.97 -4.69
N VAL A 374 -5.67 -22.87 -5.66
CA VAL A 374 -4.98 -24.15 -5.51
C VAL A 374 -3.80 -24.19 -6.46
N ASN A 375 -2.59 -24.04 -5.94
CA ASN A 375 -1.37 -24.23 -6.72
C ASN A 375 -1.16 -25.74 -6.97
N LEU A 376 -1.07 -26.15 -8.24
CA LEU A 376 -0.85 -27.54 -8.61
C LEU A 376 0.62 -27.91 -8.33
N ASP A 377 0.84 -28.65 -7.25
CA ASP A 377 2.16 -29.16 -6.90
C ASP A 377 2.67 -30.20 -7.91
N LYS A 378 3.90 -30.67 -7.72
CA LYS A 378 4.52 -31.67 -8.61
C LYS A 378 3.72 -32.97 -8.71
N LYS A 379 3.01 -33.37 -7.66
CA LYS A 379 2.20 -34.60 -7.63
C LYS A 379 0.92 -34.41 -8.45
N LEU A 380 0.24 -33.28 -8.30
CA LEU A 380 -0.97 -32.96 -9.06
C LEU A 380 -0.66 -32.75 -10.55
N ARG A 381 0.44 -32.05 -10.87
CA ARG A 381 0.88 -31.84 -12.26
C ARG A 381 1.30 -33.13 -12.98
N ALA A 382 1.65 -34.20 -12.26
CA ALA A 382 1.95 -35.50 -12.88
C ALA A 382 0.75 -36.12 -13.61
N ALA A 383 -0.47 -35.62 -13.37
CA ALA A 383 -1.66 -36.02 -14.12
C ALA A 383 -1.74 -35.36 -15.52
N LEU A 384 -0.94 -34.32 -15.81
CA LEU A 384 -0.88 -33.70 -17.13
C LEU A 384 -0.31 -34.67 -18.17
N LYS A 385 -0.82 -34.55 -19.39
CA LYS A 385 -0.38 -35.28 -20.57
C LYS A 385 0.07 -34.27 -21.62
N GLU A 386 0.97 -34.69 -22.49
CA GLU A 386 1.37 -33.87 -23.63
C GLU A 386 0.19 -33.61 -24.56
N GLY A 387 -0.08 -32.34 -24.86
CA GLY A 387 -1.18 -31.90 -25.71
C GLY A 387 -2.50 -31.74 -24.96
N THR A 388 -3.52 -32.48 -25.35
CA THR A 388 -4.89 -32.28 -24.83
C THR A 388 -5.06 -32.89 -23.44
N ASN A 389 -5.52 -32.06 -22.51
CA ASN A 389 -5.86 -32.40 -21.14
C ASN A 389 -7.34 -32.13 -20.88
N LEU A 390 -7.93 -32.82 -19.91
CA LEU A 390 -9.32 -32.65 -19.48
C LEU A 390 -9.39 -32.22 -18.02
N LEU A 391 -10.06 -31.10 -17.77
CA LEU A 391 -10.61 -30.74 -16.47
C LEU A 391 -12.07 -31.22 -16.40
N ALA A 392 -12.40 -32.03 -15.40
CA ALA A 392 -13.76 -32.47 -15.14
C ALA A 392 -14.20 -32.03 -13.73
N VAL A 393 -15.46 -31.63 -13.57
CA VAL A 393 -15.98 -31.10 -12.31
C VAL A 393 -17.29 -31.82 -11.98
N GLU A 394 -17.46 -32.16 -10.71
CA GLU A 394 -18.75 -32.49 -10.11
C GLU A 394 -18.99 -31.50 -8.98
N THR A 395 -20.12 -30.78 -9.01
CA THR A 395 -20.50 -29.84 -7.95
C THR A 395 -21.99 -29.96 -7.63
N ASN A 396 -22.33 -29.72 -6.37
CA ASN A 396 -23.69 -29.72 -5.87
C ASN A 396 -24.13 -28.32 -5.49
N LYS A 397 -25.45 -28.10 -5.43
CA LYS A 397 -25.98 -26.86 -4.85
C LYS A 397 -25.59 -26.75 -3.37
N GLY A 398 -25.23 -25.55 -2.96
CA GLY A 398 -25.07 -25.19 -1.55
C GLY A 398 -26.33 -24.54 -0.99
N ARG A 399 -26.13 -23.52 -0.14
CA ARG A 399 -27.21 -22.59 0.25
C ARG A 399 -27.67 -21.73 -0.94
N SER A 400 -26.74 -21.41 -1.83
CA SER A 400 -26.97 -20.86 -3.16
C SER A 400 -26.39 -21.80 -4.22
N GLN A 401 -26.67 -21.54 -5.50
CA GLN A 401 -26.12 -22.29 -6.62
C GLN A 401 -25.16 -21.35 -7.37
N PHE A 402 -23.87 -21.56 -7.15
CA PHE A 402 -22.79 -20.88 -7.85
C PHE A 402 -21.60 -21.84 -8.00
N PHE A 403 -21.02 -21.91 -9.20
CA PHE A 403 -19.74 -22.55 -9.47
C PHE A 403 -18.97 -21.81 -10.59
N ASP A 404 -17.69 -21.52 -10.34
CA ASP A 404 -16.77 -21.01 -11.35
C ASP A 404 -15.34 -21.56 -11.13
N VAL A 405 -14.60 -21.66 -12.23
CA VAL A 405 -13.22 -22.16 -12.25
C VAL A 405 -12.37 -21.48 -13.34
N SER A 406 -11.10 -21.23 -13.01
CA SER A 406 -10.05 -20.78 -13.94
C SER A 406 -8.77 -21.59 -13.71
N LEU A 407 -7.97 -21.80 -14.77
CA LEU A 407 -6.66 -22.46 -14.67
C LEU A 407 -5.58 -21.54 -15.25
N PHE A 408 -4.84 -20.87 -14.38
CA PHE A 408 -3.80 -19.93 -14.78
C PHE A 408 -2.48 -20.65 -15.04
N ASP A 409 -1.86 -20.34 -16.19
CA ASP A 409 -0.45 -20.67 -16.46
C ASP A 409 0.44 -19.73 -15.66
N MET A 410 1.01 -20.22 -14.56
CA MET A 410 1.88 -19.43 -13.69
C MET A 410 3.33 -19.41 -14.16
N LYS A 411 3.67 -20.12 -15.25
CA LYS A 411 5.05 -20.31 -15.71
C LYS A 411 5.92 -20.83 -14.55
N ASP A 412 6.91 -20.07 -14.08
CA ASP A 412 7.74 -20.47 -12.93
C ASP A 412 7.23 -19.94 -11.58
N GLY A 413 6.19 -19.11 -11.59
CA GLY A 413 5.60 -18.47 -10.41
C GLY A 413 4.71 -19.39 -9.58
N ILE A 414 4.32 -18.90 -8.41
CA ILE A 414 3.33 -19.53 -7.53
C ILE A 414 2.28 -18.46 -7.22
N ALA A 415 1.01 -18.78 -7.36
CA ALA A 415 -0.06 -17.85 -7.04
C ALA A 415 -0.17 -17.69 -5.52
N ASP A 416 -0.42 -16.46 -5.07
CA ASP A 416 -0.81 -16.22 -3.68
C ASP A 416 -2.26 -16.65 -3.45
N ASP A 417 -2.72 -16.62 -2.21
CA ASP A 417 -4.13 -16.72 -1.88
C ASP A 417 -4.93 -15.58 -2.56
N ILE A 418 -6.25 -15.75 -2.71
CA ILE A 418 -7.11 -14.66 -3.17
C ILE A 418 -7.18 -13.61 -2.08
N LEU A 419 -6.73 -12.39 -2.37
CA LEU A 419 -6.76 -11.27 -1.44
C LEU A 419 -7.69 -10.20 -1.99
N MET A 420 -8.73 -9.86 -1.24
CA MET A 420 -9.79 -8.98 -1.74
C MET A 420 -10.43 -8.10 -0.68
N THR A 421 -11.21 -7.14 -1.17
CA THR A 421 -11.92 -6.14 -0.40
C THR A 421 -11.04 -5.37 0.59
N PRO A 422 -9.87 -4.83 0.18
CA PRO A 422 -9.10 -3.92 1.00
C PRO A 422 -9.95 -2.72 1.43
N GLY A 423 -10.00 -2.43 2.73
CA GLY A 423 -10.94 -1.45 3.27
C GLY A 423 -10.55 -0.81 4.59
N GLN A 424 -11.19 0.31 4.91
CA GLN A 424 -10.99 1.11 6.13
C GLN A 424 -9.50 1.46 6.35
N PRO A 425 -8.95 2.35 5.51
CA PRO A 425 -7.53 2.68 5.52
C PRO A 425 -7.15 3.44 6.80
N ASN A 426 -5.99 3.13 7.34
CA ASN A 426 -5.31 3.89 8.39
C ASN A 426 -3.84 4.06 7.97
N ILE A 427 -3.36 5.29 7.79
CA ILE A 427 -1.96 5.56 7.46
C ILE A 427 -1.24 6.15 8.66
N LEU A 428 -0.25 5.44 9.19
CA LEU A 428 0.51 5.82 10.38
C LEU A 428 2.03 5.73 10.15
N ARG A 429 2.80 6.43 10.99
CA ARG A 429 4.25 6.25 11.03
C ARG A 429 4.61 4.88 11.63
N GLY A 430 5.55 4.18 11.00
CA GLY A 430 6.14 2.96 11.52
C GLY A 430 7.02 3.18 12.75
N PRO A 431 7.55 2.11 13.38
CA PRO A 431 8.28 2.19 14.64
C PRO A 431 9.53 3.07 14.58
N ASN A 432 10.15 3.19 13.40
CA ASN A 432 11.34 4.02 13.22
C ASN A 432 11.05 5.52 13.00
N GLY A 433 9.79 5.94 12.92
CA GLY A 433 9.37 7.34 12.72
C GLY A 433 9.48 7.87 11.28
N PHE A 434 10.17 7.15 10.38
CA PHE A 434 10.35 7.53 8.97
C PHE A 434 9.39 6.82 8.03
N GLU A 435 9.12 5.54 8.28
CA GLU A 435 8.22 4.77 7.43
C GLU A 435 6.77 5.22 7.58
N TRP A 436 6.02 5.20 6.49
CA TRP A 436 4.56 5.23 6.46
C TRP A 436 4.01 3.84 6.16
N TRP A 437 2.99 3.44 6.90
CA TRP A 437 2.34 2.14 6.80
C TRP A 437 0.83 2.32 6.68
N LEU A 438 0.25 1.65 5.69
CA LEU A 438 -1.19 1.49 5.54
C LEU A 438 -1.61 0.26 6.34
N ILE A 439 -2.56 0.43 7.26
CA ILE A 439 -3.28 -0.62 7.96
C ILE A 439 -4.71 -0.64 7.42
N TYR A 440 -5.21 -1.80 7.04
CA TYR A 440 -6.51 -1.95 6.38
C TYR A 440 -7.05 -3.36 6.56
N MET A 441 -8.36 -3.54 6.48
CA MET A 441 -8.96 -4.87 6.46
C MET A 441 -8.92 -5.48 5.07
N ALA A 442 -8.80 -6.80 4.96
CA ALA A 442 -9.05 -7.54 3.72
C ALA A 442 -9.51 -8.98 4.00
N ASN A 443 -10.05 -9.64 2.98
CA ASN A 443 -10.37 -11.06 2.98
C ASN A 443 -9.23 -11.87 2.34
N LYS A 444 -8.94 -13.04 2.92
CA LYS A 444 -8.08 -14.08 2.32
C LYS A 444 -8.96 -15.27 1.95
N ASN A 445 -9.01 -15.64 0.68
CA ASN A 445 -9.88 -16.72 0.20
C ASN A 445 -11.32 -16.53 0.74
N ASN A 446 -11.94 -17.60 1.23
CA ASN A 446 -13.26 -17.57 1.89
C ASN A 446 -13.17 -17.37 3.42
N GLU A 447 -12.04 -16.92 3.96
CA GLU A 447 -11.86 -16.66 5.40
C GLU A 447 -12.52 -15.34 5.83
N HIS A 448 -12.71 -15.19 7.14
CA HIS A 448 -13.12 -13.91 7.72
C HIS A 448 -12.07 -12.83 7.49
N ARG A 449 -12.53 -11.57 7.46
CA ARG A 449 -11.63 -10.41 7.36
C ARG A 449 -10.65 -10.38 8.52
N GLY A 450 -9.45 -9.88 8.23
CA GLY A 450 -8.43 -9.51 9.20
C GLY A 450 -7.74 -8.22 8.77
N GLN A 451 -6.91 -7.68 9.65
CA GLN A 451 -6.10 -6.50 9.35
C GLN A 451 -4.79 -6.90 8.68
N TYR A 452 -4.46 -6.14 7.64
CA TYR A 452 -3.29 -6.23 6.80
C TYR A 452 -2.50 -4.94 6.98
N ILE A 453 -1.19 -5.02 6.76
CA ILE A 453 -0.37 -3.82 6.63
C ILE A 453 0.53 -3.86 5.40
N ASN A 454 0.71 -2.70 4.78
CA ASN A 454 1.57 -2.51 3.61
C ASN A 454 2.30 -1.17 3.64
N ARG A 455 3.48 -1.11 3.01
CA ARG A 455 4.30 0.10 2.98
C ARG A 455 3.63 1.16 2.11
N VAL A 456 3.57 2.38 2.62
CA VAL A 456 3.25 3.59 1.86
C VAL A 456 4.54 4.33 1.53
N GLN A 457 4.68 4.72 0.29
CA GLN A 457 5.80 5.48 -0.26
C GLN A 457 5.28 6.76 -0.92
N PHE A 458 6.18 7.70 -1.16
CA PHE A 458 5.86 8.94 -1.86
C PHE A 458 6.87 9.16 -2.99
N PHE A 459 6.39 9.12 -4.23
CA PHE A 459 7.17 9.46 -5.42
C PHE A 459 7.12 10.98 -5.57
N ASP A 460 8.05 11.65 -4.87
CA ASP A 460 7.96 13.06 -4.46
C ASP A 460 6.68 13.35 -3.66
N LYS A 461 5.61 13.74 -4.34
CA LYS A 461 4.30 14.05 -3.75
C LYS A 461 3.21 13.06 -4.16
N THR A 462 3.50 12.06 -5.00
CA THR A 462 2.49 11.06 -5.37
C THR A 462 2.50 9.91 -4.35
N LEU A 463 1.36 9.63 -3.72
CA LEU A 463 1.22 8.52 -2.77
C LEU A 463 1.19 7.19 -3.53
N PHE A 464 2.07 6.28 -3.15
CA PHE A 464 2.16 4.93 -3.69
C PHE A 464 2.06 3.90 -2.57
N VAL A 465 1.36 2.79 -2.80
CA VAL A 465 1.33 1.64 -1.88
C VAL A 465 1.80 0.41 -2.63
N ASP A 466 2.56 -0.47 -1.97
CA ASP A 466 3.09 -1.72 -2.56
C ASP A 466 2.00 -2.69 -3.08
N GLY A 467 0.72 -2.38 -2.83
CA GLY A 467 -0.44 -3.17 -3.18
C GLY A 467 -0.93 -4.04 -2.01
N ILE A 468 -1.89 -4.93 -2.30
CA ILE A 468 -2.35 -5.95 -1.36
C ILE A 468 -1.36 -7.12 -1.35
N THR A 469 -0.89 -7.55 -0.18
CA THR A 469 0.10 -8.62 -0.07
C THR A 469 -0.32 -9.72 0.90
N GLY A 470 0.14 -10.93 0.60
CA GLY A 470 0.06 -12.11 1.44
C GLY A 470 1.41 -12.83 1.48
N PRO A 471 1.49 -13.96 2.20
CA PRO A 471 2.75 -14.66 2.44
C PRO A 471 3.48 -15.13 1.17
N ARG A 472 2.78 -15.29 0.04
CA ARG A 472 3.35 -15.74 -1.24
C ARG A 472 3.39 -14.66 -2.31
N THR A 473 3.02 -13.43 -1.98
CA THR A 473 3.09 -12.32 -2.93
C THR A 473 4.55 -12.13 -3.34
N ALA A 474 4.83 -12.10 -4.64
CA ALA A 474 6.18 -11.98 -5.14
C ALA A 474 6.79 -10.60 -4.82
N GLY A 475 8.11 -10.58 -4.65
CA GLY A 475 8.89 -9.37 -4.40
C GLY A 475 9.23 -9.16 -2.92
N TYR A 476 9.83 -7.99 -2.63
CA TYR A 476 10.31 -7.57 -1.33
C TYR A 476 9.24 -6.82 -0.52
N HIS A 477 8.60 -7.51 0.43
CA HIS A 477 7.56 -6.96 1.30
C HIS A 477 7.92 -7.17 2.78
N PRO A 478 8.91 -6.44 3.33
CA PRO A 478 9.38 -6.66 4.70
C PRO A 478 8.35 -6.23 5.74
N GLU A 479 8.60 -6.60 6.99
CA GLU A 479 7.92 -6.01 8.15
C GLU A 479 8.45 -4.59 8.45
N PRO A 480 7.74 -3.78 9.28
CA PRO A 480 8.20 -2.46 9.69
C PRO A 480 9.61 -2.44 10.27
N SER A 481 10.41 -1.48 9.82
CA SER A 481 11.78 -1.29 10.29
C SER A 481 11.79 -0.78 11.72
N MET A 482 12.65 -1.35 12.56
CA MET A 482 12.87 -0.84 13.91
C MET A 482 13.77 0.41 13.89
N PRO A 483 13.63 1.32 14.87
CA PRO A 483 14.56 2.45 15.02
C PRO A 483 15.98 1.97 15.37
N THR A 484 16.97 2.85 15.23
CA THR A 484 18.35 2.60 15.72
C THR A 484 18.37 2.30 17.23
N PHE A 485 17.50 2.97 17.98
CA PHE A 485 17.26 2.74 19.40
C PHE A 485 15.79 2.96 19.75
N ALA A 486 15.25 2.15 20.66
CA ALA A 486 13.93 2.32 21.25
C ALA A 486 13.97 2.09 22.77
N GLY A 487 13.37 3.00 23.54
CA GLY A 487 12.99 2.84 24.94
C GLY A 487 11.48 2.65 25.05
N LYS A 488 11.05 1.49 25.53
CA LYS A 488 9.64 1.04 25.44
C LYS A 488 8.74 1.42 26.62
N GLY A 489 9.30 1.85 27.74
CA GLY A 489 8.55 2.09 28.98
C GLY A 489 8.67 3.52 29.50
N GLU A 490 7.74 3.88 30.38
CA GLU A 490 7.82 5.12 31.16
C GLU A 490 9.08 5.10 32.04
N THR A 491 9.86 6.17 31.97
CA THR A 491 11.12 6.32 32.69
C THR A 491 11.33 7.76 33.16
N ALA A 492 12.07 7.93 34.25
CA ALA A 492 12.66 9.22 34.58
C ALA A 492 13.71 9.63 33.53
N SER A 493 14.15 10.89 33.58
CA SER A 493 15.20 11.40 32.69
C SER A 493 16.46 10.54 32.73
N PHE A 494 16.93 10.11 31.56
CA PHE A 494 18.12 9.28 31.38
C PHE A 494 19.33 10.04 30.79
N GLY A 495 19.22 11.36 30.61
CA GLY A 495 20.26 12.16 29.98
C GLY A 495 20.43 11.81 28.49
N VAL A 496 21.68 11.83 28.04
CA VAL A 496 22.07 11.52 26.65
C VAL A 496 22.04 10.01 26.43
N LEU A 497 21.52 9.56 25.29
CA LEU A 497 21.53 8.14 24.93
C LEU A 497 22.96 7.58 24.96
N GLN A 498 23.11 6.39 25.54
CA GLN A 498 24.39 5.68 25.60
C GLN A 498 24.41 4.56 24.56
N GLN A 499 25.60 4.18 24.09
CA GLN A 499 25.81 3.04 23.19
C GLN A 499 25.03 3.13 21.85
N VAL A 500 24.78 4.36 21.39
CA VAL A 500 24.24 4.64 20.06
C VAL A 500 25.29 5.35 19.22
N GLN A 501 25.26 5.16 17.91
CA GLN A 501 26.12 5.88 17.00
C GLN A 501 25.68 7.36 16.95
N PRO A 502 26.58 8.32 17.25
CA PRO A 502 26.33 9.74 16.99
C PRO A 502 26.13 9.98 15.50
N SER A 503 25.27 10.92 15.15
CA SER A 503 24.96 11.24 13.75
C SER A 503 24.76 12.73 13.54
N VAL A 504 24.91 13.16 12.28
CA VAL A 504 24.56 14.50 11.80
C VAL A 504 23.12 14.58 11.29
N ALA A 505 22.44 13.43 11.12
CA ALA A 505 21.08 13.37 10.59
C ALA A 505 20.27 12.26 11.28
N TYR A 506 19.20 12.65 12.00
CA TYR A 506 18.36 11.71 12.70
C TYR A 506 16.98 12.27 13.02
N LEU A 507 16.06 11.37 13.34
CA LEU A 507 14.82 11.64 14.06
C LEU A 507 14.96 11.13 15.49
N PHE A 508 14.59 11.95 16.46
CA PHE A 508 14.41 11.56 17.85
C PHE A 508 13.02 11.98 18.32
N GLU A 509 12.26 11.09 18.95
CA GLU A 509 10.95 11.41 19.48
C GLU A 509 10.69 10.75 20.84
N THR A 510 9.88 11.39 21.69
CA THR A 510 9.45 10.85 22.98
C THR A 510 8.24 11.62 23.52
N GLY A 511 7.37 10.94 24.26
CA GLY A 511 6.38 11.61 25.11
C GLY A 511 7.03 12.16 26.38
N VAL A 512 6.71 13.40 26.76
CA VAL A 512 7.20 14.08 27.98
C VAL A 512 6.01 14.47 28.85
N LYS A 513 6.00 14.04 30.10
CA LYS A 513 5.03 14.44 31.12
C LYS A 513 5.76 15.19 32.22
N THR A 514 5.45 16.48 32.39
CA THR A 514 6.17 17.37 33.32
C THR A 514 5.26 18.45 33.91
N GLU A 515 5.57 18.92 35.11
CA GLU A 515 5.01 20.13 35.72
C GLU A 515 6.01 21.30 35.76
N GLY A 516 7.23 21.09 35.28
CA GLY A 516 8.27 22.13 35.22
C GLY A 516 9.25 21.95 34.05
N GLY A 517 10.46 22.50 34.20
CA GLY A 517 11.51 22.51 33.17
C GLY A 517 11.98 21.11 32.78
N ALA A 518 11.57 20.63 31.61
CA ALA A 518 12.01 19.33 31.08
C ALA A 518 11.86 19.27 29.55
N GLY A 519 12.54 18.33 28.91
CA GLY A 519 12.40 18.12 27.48
C GLY A 519 13.49 17.25 26.87
N VAL A 520 13.86 17.58 25.64
CA VAL A 520 14.78 16.81 24.81
C VAL A 520 16.14 17.48 24.72
N ILE A 521 17.20 16.69 24.90
CA ILE A 521 18.54 17.05 24.46
C ILE A 521 18.57 16.80 22.95
N ALA A 522 18.37 17.84 22.15
CA ALA A 522 18.26 17.75 20.70
C ALA A 522 19.59 17.40 20.04
N TRP A 523 20.72 17.78 20.65
CA TRP A 523 22.07 17.44 20.22
C TRP A 523 23.02 17.49 21.40
N TRP A 524 23.85 16.46 21.57
CA TRP A 524 24.95 16.46 22.52
C TRP A 524 26.21 15.95 21.85
N LYS A 525 27.25 16.79 21.85
CA LYS A 525 28.63 16.40 21.56
C LYS A 525 29.46 16.42 22.84
N ASP A 526 29.41 17.53 23.57
CA ASP A 526 30.08 17.74 24.84
C ASP A 526 29.45 18.93 25.62
N ALA A 527 30.04 19.30 26.76
CA ALA A 527 29.52 20.35 27.64
C ALA A 527 29.53 21.75 27.03
N ASP A 528 30.34 22.02 26.00
CA ASP A 528 30.43 23.29 25.29
C ASP A 528 29.68 23.27 23.95
N ASN A 529 29.14 22.10 23.57
CA ASN A 529 28.56 21.79 22.27
C ASN A 529 27.31 20.91 22.46
N CYS A 530 26.19 21.56 22.78
CA CYS A 530 24.92 20.90 23.04
C CYS A 530 23.71 21.78 22.68
N ALA A 531 22.55 21.16 22.51
CA ALA A 531 21.28 21.82 22.27
C ALA A 531 20.14 21.14 23.02
N TYR A 532 19.24 21.97 23.57
CA TYR A 532 18.09 21.56 24.36
C TYR A 532 16.82 22.16 23.79
N VAL A 533 15.79 21.32 23.67
CA VAL A 533 14.42 21.73 23.39
C VAL A 533 13.61 21.45 24.65
N GLY A 534 13.23 22.52 25.35
CA GLY A 534 12.61 22.41 26.68
C GLY A 534 11.22 23.03 26.74
N LEU A 535 10.38 22.47 27.61
CA LEU A 535 9.15 23.07 28.08
C LEU A 535 9.45 23.88 29.35
N ASP A 536 8.96 25.11 29.41
CA ASP A 536 9.13 26.05 30.51
C ASP A 536 7.76 26.43 31.11
N ALA A 537 7.45 25.80 32.24
CA ALA A 537 6.17 25.98 32.93
C ALA A 537 6.01 27.36 33.57
N GLU A 538 7.10 27.95 34.05
CA GLU A 538 7.09 29.27 34.69
C GLU A 538 6.67 30.34 33.68
N ASN A 539 7.23 30.27 32.47
CA ASN A 539 6.94 31.25 31.41
C ASN A 539 5.84 30.80 30.44
N ARG A 540 5.23 29.62 30.63
CA ARG A 540 4.26 28.99 29.72
C ARG A 540 4.72 29.00 28.27
N SER A 541 5.95 28.55 28.07
CA SER A 541 6.64 28.60 26.78
C SER A 541 7.39 27.29 26.52
N TRP A 542 7.85 27.13 25.29
CA TRP A 542 8.90 26.18 24.96
C TRP A 542 10.11 26.94 24.41
N TYR A 543 11.29 26.35 24.47
CA TYR A 543 12.52 27.01 24.02
C TYR A 543 13.45 26.08 23.26
N LEU A 544 14.27 26.67 22.39
CA LEU A 544 15.51 26.09 21.88
C LEU A 544 16.67 26.82 22.53
N ARG A 545 17.53 26.10 23.24
CA ARG A 545 18.80 26.59 23.80
C ARG A 545 19.94 25.85 23.14
N THR A 546 20.82 26.55 22.43
CA THR A 546 22.03 26.00 21.84
C THR A 546 23.27 26.55 22.52
N LEU A 547 24.29 25.73 22.64
CA LEU A 547 25.62 26.07 23.11
C LEU A 547 26.59 25.51 22.06
N VAL A 548 27.30 26.39 21.35
CA VAL A 548 28.26 26.01 20.30
C VAL A 548 29.58 26.72 20.58
N GLY A 549 30.64 25.95 20.82
CA GLY A 549 31.93 26.50 21.26
C GLY A 549 31.82 27.32 22.54
N GLY A 550 30.95 26.92 23.47
CA GLY A 550 30.69 27.62 24.74
C GLY A 550 29.86 28.90 24.60
N LYS A 551 29.41 29.27 23.39
CA LYS A 551 28.56 30.44 23.16
C LYS A 551 27.09 30.04 23.16
N GLU A 552 26.33 30.60 24.09
CA GLU A 552 24.92 30.29 24.25
C GLU A 552 24.02 31.16 23.37
N ASN A 553 22.99 30.55 22.80
CA ASN A 553 21.82 31.21 22.24
C ASN A 553 20.55 30.55 22.80
N LYS A 554 19.54 31.34 23.18
CA LYS A 554 18.25 30.83 23.65
C LYS A 554 17.13 31.61 22.99
N GLU A 555 16.25 30.91 22.29
CA GLU A 555 15.00 31.43 21.74
C GLU A 555 13.81 30.76 22.47
N SER A 556 12.78 31.52 22.80
CA SER A 556 11.60 31.03 23.52
C SER A 556 10.30 31.48 22.85
N TYR A 557 9.30 30.60 22.82
CA TYR A 557 8.04 30.78 22.12
C TYR A 557 6.88 30.38 23.01
N ALA A 558 5.79 31.16 22.98
CA ALA A 558 4.61 30.90 23.79
C ALA A 558 3.97 29.55 23.40
N LEU A 559 3.54 28.80 24.41
CA LEU A 559 2.67 27.65 24.23
C LEU A 559 1.21 28.10 24.07
N PRO A 560 0.33 27.28 23.49
CA PRO A 560 -1.10 27.57 23.42
C PRO A 560 -1.69 27.84 24.81
N GLU A 561 -2.70 28.72 24.88
CA GLU A 561 -3.35 29.07 26.15
C GLU A 561 -3.94 27.84 26.85
N ASP A 562 -4.38 26.85 26.08
CA ASP A 562 -4.98 25.61 26.57
C ASP A 562 -3.96 24.50 26.87
N PHE A 563 -2.65 24.70 26.67
CA PHE A 563 -1.62 23.71 27.00
C PHE A 563 -1.69 23.26 28.47
N ARG A 564 -1.75 21.94 28.72
CA ARG A 564 -1.87 21.36 30.07
C ARG A 564 -0.57 20.74 30.55
N TRP A 565 -0.17 21.10 31.76
CA TRP A 565 0.96 20.48 32.44
C TRP A 565 0.54 19.19 33.15
N GLY A 566 1.50 18.33 33.48
CA GLY A 566 1.27 17.07 34.18
C GLY A 566 0.64 15.97 33.33
N VAL A 567 0.53 16.18 32.01
CA VAL A 567 0.11 15.17 31.03
C VAL A 567 1.19 15.00 29.96
N TYR A 568 1.12 13.93 29.17
CA TYR A 568 2.10 13.69 28.12
C TYR A 568 1.94 14.68 26.96
N HIS A 569 3.06 15.21 26.50
CA HIS A 569 3.16 15.92 25.23
C HIS A 569 4.26 15.27 24.39
N HIS A 570 4.02 15.08 23.09
CA HIS A 570 4.98 14.42 22.22
C HIS A 570 5.95 15.43 21.62
N LEU A 571 7.25 15.24 21.86
CA LEU A 571 8.31 16.02 21.23
C LEU A 571 9.01 15.17 20.18
N ARG A 572 9.02 15.66 18.93
CA ARG A 572 9.78 15.06 17.82
C ARG A 572 10.78 16.08 17.28
N ILE A 573 12.06 15.68 17.28
CA ILE A 573 13.19 16.45 16.79
C ILE A 573 13.73 15.77 15.53
N GLU A 574 13.77 16.52 14.43
CA GLU A 574 14.45 16.10 13.22
C GLU A 574 15.70 16.94 13.04
N ARG A 575 16.86 16.29 12.99
CA ARG A 575 18.14 16.90 12.65
C ARG A 575 18.54 16.50 11.25
N ASN A 576 19.01 17.46 10.46
CA ASN A 576 19.68 17.20 9.18
C ASN A 576 20.81 18.22 9.00
N GLY A 577 22.03 17.79 9.30
CA GLY A 577 23.20 18.67 9.38
C GLY A 577 23.00 19.76 10.42
N GLY A 578 23.05 21.01 9.98
CA GLY A 578 22.85 22.18 10.83
C GLY A 578 21.39 22.56 11.07
N CYS A 579 20.45 21.91 10.40
CA CYS A 579 19.02 22.20 10.52
C CYS A 579 18.39 21.36 11.64
N LEU A 580 17.55 22.00 12.45
CA LEU A 580 16.62 21.34 13.39
C LEU A 580 15.18 21.67 13.03
N LYS A 581 14.31 20.65 12.99
CA LYS A 581 12.86 20.81 12.99
C LYS A 581 12.28 20.26 14.29
N ILE A 582 11.35 21.00 14.88
CA ILE A 582 10.77 20.72 16.19
C ILE A 582 9.26 20.58 16.05
N TRP A 583 8.73 19.44 16.45
CA TRP A 583 7.30 19.14 16.46
C TRP A 583 6.83 18.94 17.89
N LEU A 584 5.65 19.46 18.21
CA LEU A 584 4.99 19.33 19.50
C LEU A 584 3.57 18.80 19.26
N ASP A 585 3.25 17.63 19.81
CA ASP A 585 1.97 16.93 19.66
C ASP A 585 1.58 16.67 18.19
N GLU A 586 2.51 16.10 17.42
CA GLU A 586 2.37 15.73 16.00
C GLU A 586 2.17 16.90 15.02
N ILE A 587 2.21 18.15 15.49
CA ILE A 587 2.13 19.35 14.64
C ILE A 587 3.39 20.23 14.79
N PRO A 588 3.66 21.16 13.86
CA PRO A 588 4.82 22.05 13.98
C PRO A 588 4.79 22.82 15.29
N ALA A 589 5.93 22.93 15.98
CA ALA A 589 5.98 23.65 17.24
C ALA A 589 5.53 25.13 17.06
N PRO A 590 4.72 25.66 17.99
CA PRO A 590 4.09 26.97 17.83
C PRO A 590 5.12 28.10 17.80
N GLY A 591 4.88 29.11 16.98
CA GLY A 591 5.75 30.27 16.80
C GLY A 591 6.88 30.06 15.78
N LYS A 592 7.67 28.99 15.93
CA LYS A 592 8.73 28.62 14.98
C LYS A 592 9.11 27.16 15.13
N HIS A 593 9.15 26.40 14.05
CA HIS A 593 9.49 24.98 14.12
C HIS A 593 10.78 24.61 13.36
N VAL A 594 11.24 25.43 12.41
CA VAL A 594 12.47 25.19 11.64
C VAL A 594 13.56 26.17 12.06
N PHE A 595 14.73 25.64 12.39
CA PHE A 595 15.93 26.39 12.76
C PHE A 595 17.05 25.98 11.82
N ALA A 596 17.20 26.73 10.72
CA ALA A 596 18.32 26.58 9.81
C ALA A 596 19.62 27.01 10.53
N GLU A 597 20.70 26.25 10.32
CA GLU A 597 22.03 26.54 10.89
C GLU A 597 22.05 26.67 12.43
N ALA A 598 21.10 26.01 13.11
CA ALA A 598 21.05 25.95 14.57
C ALA A 598 22.30 25.30 15.17
N LEU A 599 22.89 24.35 14.43
CA LEU A 599 24.01 23.52 14.86
C LEU A 599 25.10 23.49 13.77
N PRO A 600 26.36 23.12 14.13
CA PRO A 600 27.37 22.83 13.12
C PRO A 600 26.96 21.62 12.26
N ALA A 601 27.05 21.77 10.93
CA ALA A 601 26.50 20.80 9.98
C ALA A 601 27.23 19.44 9.98
N GLU A 602 28.54 19.45 10.19
CA GLU A 602 29.40 18.27 10.09
C GLU A 602 29.67 17.60 11.44
N GLU A 603 29.16 18.16 12.54
CA GLU A 603 29.47 17.69 13.90
C GLU A 603 28.41 16.70 14.38
N ALA A 604 28.74 15.42 14.36
CA ALA A 604 27.85 14.37 14.87
C ALA A 604 27.54 14.57 16.35
N GLY A 605 26.37 14.13 16.78
CA GLY A 605 26.02 14.10 18.20
C GLY A 605 24.89 13.14 18.49
N VAL A 606 24.51 13.07 19.76
CA VAL A 606 23.56 12.10 20.28
C VAL A 606 22.41 12.83 20.95
N PRO A 607 21.14 12.44 20.72
CA PRO A 607 20.02 13.02 21.43
C PRO A 607 19.80 12.37 22.80
N GLY A 608 18.87 12.91 23.57
CA GLY A 608 18.50 12.38 24.87
C GLY A 608 17.37 13.18 25.50
N VAL A 609 17.21 13.07 26.81
CA VAL A 609 16.19 13.78 27.57
C VAL A 609 16.81 14.44 28.80
N PHE A 610 16.20 15.53 29.27
CA PHE A 610 16.64 16.23 30.47
C PHE A 610 15.44 16.66 31.31
N ASP A 611 15.67 16.82 32.60
CA ASP A 611 14.68 17.26 33.58
C ASP A 611 15.36 18.08 34.67
N GLU A 612 15.00 19.36 34.75
CA GLU A 612 15.54 20.31 35.72
C GLU A 612 14.88 20.12 37.11
N THR A 613 13.69 19.52 37.16
CA THR A 613 12.89 19.34 38.37
C THR A 613 13.03 17.97 39.03
N LYS A 614 13.57 16.99 38.31
CA LYS A 614 13.67 15.56 38.71
C LYS A 614 12.31 14.90 38.99
N SER A 615 11.27 15.35 38.30
CA SER A 615 9.90 14.85 38.40
C SER A 615 9.25 14.49 37.06
N ALA A 616 9.91 14.78 35.93
CA ALA A 616 9.39 14.51 34.60
C ALA A 616 9.51 13.03 34.22
N LEU A 617 8.54 12.56 33.46
CA LEU A 617 8.45 11.20 32.93
C LEU A 617 8.52 11.22 31.41
N PHE A 618 9.24 10.26 30.85
CA PHE A 618 9.46 10.09 29.42
C PHE A 618 8.97 8.72 29.00
N GLU A 619 8.31 8.63 27.84
CA GLU A 619 7.83 7.35 27.30
C GLU A 619 8.03 7.28 25.78
N GLY A 620 8.20 6.06 25.26
CA GLY A 620 8.26 5.81 23.83
C GLY A 620 9.45 6.46 23.12
N ALA A 621 10.58 6.62 23.81
CA ALA A 621 11.75 7.29 23.25
C ALA A 621 12.31 6.49 22.06
N THR A 622 12.36 7.08 20.86
CA THR A 622 12.99 6.45 19.69
C THR A 622 14.07 7.35 19.10
N TYR A 623 15.11 6.73 18.54
CA TYR A 623 16.18 7.38 17.80
C TYR A 623 16.42 6.60 16.51
N THR A 624 16.31 7.27 15.37
CA THR A 624 16.58 6.69 14.06
C THR A 624 17.52 7.60 13.27
N ILE A 625 18.67 7.06 12.88
CA ILE A 625 19.59 7.76 11.97
C ILE A 625 18.92 7.84 10.60
N GLY A 626 18.83 9.04 10.02
CA GLY A 626 18.09 9.26 8.80
C GLY A 626 17.72 10.72 8.56
N PHE A 627 17.20 10.99 7.37
CA PHE A 627 16.66 12.30 6.99
C PHE A 627 15.56 12.15 5.93
N ASP A 628 14.69 13.15 5.87
CA ASP A 628 13.64 13.30 4.86
C ASP A 628 13.77 14.72 4.25
N ASP A 629 14.35 14.77 3.06
CA ASP A 629 14.68 15.99 2.32
C ASP A 629 13.75 16.21 1.13
N VAL A 630 13.34 17.46 0.96
CA VAL A 630 12.34 17.80 -0.04
C VAL A 630 12.95 17.95 -1.43
N HIS A 631 14.09 18.63 -1.58
CA HIS A 631 14.57 19.02 -2.90
C HIS A 631 16.04 19.49 -2.94
N PHE A 632 16.82 19.06 -3.93
CA PHE A 632 18.09 19.67 -4.35
C PHE A 632 18.39 19.38 -5.84
N GLN A 633 19.26 20.19 -6.46
CA GLN A 633 19.68 20.02 -7.85
C GLN A 633 21.19 19.84 -7.91
N LEU A 634 21.66 18.92 -8.78
CA LEU A 634 23.08 18.77 -9.07
C LEU A 634 23.40 19.44 -10.42
N SER A 635 24.61 19.99 -10.52
CA SER A 635 25.22 20.45 -11.76
C SER A 635 25.75 19.28 -12.58
N GLY A 636 26.08 19.52 -13.86
CA GLY A 636 26.73 18.53 -14.71
C GLY A 636 28.06 18.05 -14.14
N ASN A 637 28.22 16.73 -14.00
CA ASN A 637 29.43 16.08 -13.46
C ASN A 637 29.67 16.37 -11.97
N GLU A 638 28.59 16.56 -11.20
CA GLU A 638 28.64 16.75 -9.76
C GLU A 638 28.30 15.45 -9.00
N GLU A 639 28.95 15.27 -7.86
CA GLU A 639 28.66 14.19 -6.91
C GLU A 639 28.43 14.75 -5.50
N LEU A 640 27.40 14.26 -4.83
CA LEU A 640 27.06 14.63 -3.46
C LEU A 640 26.99 13.37 -2.60
N LEU A 641 27.85 13.25 -1.59
CA LEU A 641 27.84 12.13 -0.65
C LEU A 641 27.07 12.52 0.62
N LYS A 642 26.17 11.65 1.08
CA LYS A 642 25.31 11.94 2.24
C LYS A 642 25.00 10.69 3.06
N GLY A 643 24.63 10.89 4.31
CA GLY A 643 24.29 9.82 5.25
C GLY A 643 25.51 9.25 5.96
N ASP A 644 25.24 8.44 6.98
CA ASP A 644 26.24 7.80 7.82
C ASP A 644 26.71 6.46 7.23
N PHE A 645 27.87 6.00 7.68
CA PHE A 645 28.37 4.68 7.35
C PHE A 645 27.57 3.62 8.12
N LEU A 646 26.69 2.90 7.43
CA LEU A 646 25.81 1.87 7.99
C LEU A 646 25.84 0.57 7.16
N ASN A 647 25.41 -0.54 7.74
CA ASN A 647 25.28 -1.84 7.06
C ASN A 647 23.85 -2.14 6.60
N ASP A 648 22.85 -1.52 7.22
CA ASP A 648 21.43 -1.74 6.94
C ASP A 648 20.73 -0.38 6.82
N TYR A 649 20.25 -0.04 5.64
CA TYR A 649 19.54 1.22 5.41
C TYR A 649 18.67 1.14 4.17
N GLU A 650 17.68 2.00 4.10
CA GLU A 650 16.87 2.24 2.92
C GLU A 650 17.01 3.70 2.51
N PHE A 651 17.01 3.95 1.20
CA PHE A 651 16.80 5.28 0.68
C PHE A 651 16.01 5.29 -0.62
N SER A 652 15.36 6.41 -0.87
CA SER A 652 14.61 6.66 -2.10
C SER A 652 14.67 8.13 -2.51
N PHE A 653 14.51 8.42 -3.78
CA PHE A 653 14.38 9.77 -4.32
C PHE A 653 13.58 9.78 -5.63
N GLN A 654 12.94 10.89 -5.93
CA GLN A 654 12.44 11.21 -7.27
C GLN A 654 13.53 11.92 -8.05
N LEU A 655 13.94 11.35 -9.17
CA LEU A 655 14.84 11.96 -10.14
C LEU A 655 14.02 12.59 -11.26
N SER A 656 14.26 13.86 -11.58
CA SER A 656 13.58 14.58 -12.66
C SER A 656 14.55 15.37 -13.52
N GLY A 657 14.15 15.67 -14.76
CA GLY A 657 14.98 16.44 -15.70
C GLY A 657 16.07 15.61 -16.35
N LEU A 658 15.90 14.29 -16.44
CA LEU A 658 16.84 13.40 -17.07
C LEU A 658 16.66 13.43 -18.59
N SER A 659 17.63 13.99 -19.31
CA SER A 659 17.58 14.05 -20.77
C SER A 659 17.98 12.71 -21.41
N GLY A 660 17.59 12.50 -22.67
CA GLY A 660 18.00 11.33 -23.44
C GLY A 660 19.48 11.29 -23.82
N GLN A 661 20.31 12.21 -23.32
CA GLN A 661 21.75 12.28 -23.57
C GLN A 661 22.58 12.27 -22.27
N ASP A 662 21.92 12.33 -21.11
CA ASP A 662 22.58 12.47 -19.82
C ASP A 662 22.50 11.18 -19.00
N LYS A 663 23.32 11.11 -17.94
CA LYS A 663 23.18 10.09 -16.90
C LYS A 663 23.02 10.75 -15.54
N ALA A 664 22.20 10.15 -14.71
CA ALA A 664 22.08 10.57 -13.31
C ALA A 664 21.67 9.39 -12.44
N GLY A 665 21.89 9.49 -11.14
CA GLY A 665 21.49 8.45 -10.21
C GLY A 665 22.21 8.57 -8.89
N SER A 666 22.60 7.44 -8.33
CA SER A 666 23.13 7.38 -6.98
C SER A 666 24.31 6.44 -6.85
N TYR A 667 24.99 6.58 -5.71
CA TYR A 667 25.79 5.54 -5.11
C TYR A 667 24.97 4.86 -4.01
N PRO A 668 24.26 3.75 -4.29
CA PRO A 668 23.58 3.02 -3.23
C PRO A 668 24.52 2.49 -2.15
N VAL A 669 25.81 2.30 -2.49
CA VAL A 669 26.88 1.91 -1.56
C VAL A 669 28.11 2.74 -1.91
N TYR A 670 28.53 3.62 -1.01
CA TYR A 670 29.80 4.34 -1.14
C TYR A 670 30.65 4.14 0.12
N VAL A 671 31.74 3.39 -0.01
CA VAL A 671 32.74 3.25 1.06
C VAL A 671 33.84 4.29 0.85
N ASP A 672 34.42 4.28 -0.36
CA ASP A 672 35.44 5.23 -0.82
C ASP A 672 35.50 5.20 -2.37
N LYS A 673 36.39 6.01 -2.94
CA LYS A 673 36.60 6.11 -4.41
C LYS A 673 37.02 4.78 -5.08
N ASP A 674 37.54 3.82 -4.33
CA ASP A 674 38.03 2.54 -4.82
C ASP A 674 37.05 1.39 -4.51
N ASN A 675 35.97 1.65 -3.74
CA ASN A 675 35.00 0.67 -3.28
C ASN A 675 33.58 1.25 -3.21
N TYR A 676 32.78 1.02 -4.25
CA TYR A 676 31.40 1.50 -4.32
C TYR A 676 30.52 0.62 -5.21
N VAL A 677 29.20 0.82 -5.11
CA VAL A 677 28.20 0.44 -6.10
C VAL A 677 27.53 1.71 -6.57
N LYS A 678 27.56 1.96 -7.89
CA LYS A 678 26.95 3.12 -8.55
C LYS A 678 25.79 2.63 -9.42
N ALA A 679 24.62 3.25 -9.28
CA ALA A 679 23.41 2.95 -10.05
C ALA A 679 22.97 4.21 -10.80
N GLN A 680 23.00 4.19 -12.13
CA GLN A 680 22.77 5.35 -12.98
C GLN A 680 21.70 5.05 -14.02
N PHE A 681 20.71 5.92 -14.10
CA PHE A 681 19.80 6.00 -15.22
C PHE A 681 20.56 6.61 -16.40
N ASP A 682 20.62 5.89 -17.51
CA ASP A 682 21.32 6.30 -18.72
C ASP A 682 20.30 6.62 -19.82
N GLY A 683 20.17 7.90 -20.17
CA GLY A 683 19.24 8.36 -21.21
C GLY A 683 19.57 7.89 -22.61
N ILE A 684 20.83 7.53 -22.86
CA ILE A 684 21.31 7.06 -24.17
C ILE A 684 20.97 5.59 -24.34
N THR A 685 21.32 4.75 -23.37
CA THR A 685 21.09 3.29 -23.43
C THR A 685 19.69 2.89 -22.99
N ARG A 686 18.97 3.78 -22.28
CA ARG A 686 17.66 3.53 -21.65
C ARG A 686 17.70 2.40 -20.63
N MET A 687 18.83 2.28 -19.96
CA MET A 687 19.09 1.29 -18.91
C MET A 687 19.31 1.98 -17.57
N LEU A 688 18.97 1.28 -16.49
CA LEU A 688 19.61 1.50 -15.20
C LEU A 688 20.91 0.67 -15.20
N GLU A 689 22.05 1.35 -15.29
CA GLU A 689 23.37 0.74 -15.23
C GLU A 689 23.85 0.68 -13.78
N VAL A 690 24.16 -0.52 -13.30
CA VAL A 690 24.64 -0.76 -11.94
C VAL A 690 26.04 -1.34 -12.00
N THR A 691 27.02 -0.57 -11.52
CA THR A 691 28.45 -0.94 -11.53
C THR A 691 28.96 -1.09 -10.11
N ALA A 692 29.51 -2.25 -9.79
CA ALA A 692 30.23 -2.48 -8.54
C ALA A 692 31.73 -2.39 -8.77
N VAL A 693 32.41 -1.57 -7.97
CA VAL A 693 33.86 -1.38 -7.97
C VAL A 693 34.43 -1.86 -6.64
N LYS A 694 35.51 -2.65 -6.69
CA LYS A 694 36.27 -3.09 -5.52
C LYS A 694 37.76 -2.93 -5.79
N LYS A 695 38.48 -2.34 -4.84
CA LYS A 695 39.93 -2.06 -4.95
C LYS A 695 40.28 -1.36 -6.27
N GLY A 696 39.46 -0.39 -6.66
CA GLY A 696 39.63 0.43 -7.88
C GLY A 696 39.36 -0.30 -9.19
N LYS A 697 38.81 -1.53 -9.16
CA LYS A 697 38.47 -2.30 -10.36
C LYS A 697 36.99 -2.65 -10.39
N THR A 698 36.39 -2.59 -11.57
CA THR A 698 35.02 -3.09 -11.80
C THR A 698 34.96 -4.57 -11.46
N ALA A 699 34.23 -4.90 -10.41
CA ALA A 699 33.96 -6.27 -9.98
C ALA A 699 32.88 -6.91 -10.86
N TRP A 700 31.82 -6.15 -11.17
CA TRP A 700 30.76 -6.54 -12.10
C TRP A 700 29.96 -5.31 -12.56
N LYS A 701 29.28 -5.46 -13.70
CA LYS A 701 28.28 -4.52 -14.22
C LYS A 701 26.98 -5.30 -14.47
N LYS A 702 25.84 -4.69 -14.15
CA LYS A 702 24.51 -5.17 -14.50
C LYS A 702 23.71 -4.04 -15.13
N GLU A 703 22.82 -4.37 -16.04
CA GLU A 703 21.98 -3.42 -16.75
C GLU A 703 20.53 -3.89 -16.65
N PHE A 704 19.64 -2.97 -16.30
CA PHE A 704 18.21 -3.25 -16.19
C PHE A 704 17.46 -2.34 -17.16
N PRO A 705 16.64 -2.88 -18.06
CA PRO A 705 15.79 -2.08 -18.93
C PRO A 705 14.87 -1.17 -18.11
N LEU A 706 14.92 0.12 -18.42
CA LEU A 706 13.96 1.09 -17.88
C LEU A 706 12.59 0.94 -18.56
N GLY A 707 12.59 0.39 -19.77
CA GLY A 707 11.38 0.05 -20.49
C GLY A 707 10.49 -0.92 -19.70
N CYS A 708 9.19 -0.63 -19.65
CA CYS A 708 8.22 -1.47 -18.96
C CYS A 708 6.81 -1.32 -19.56
N LEU A 709 6.02 -2.39 -19.41
CA LEU A 709 4.58 -2.34 -19.67
C LEU A 709 3.88 -1.79 -18.43
N GLN A 710 3.11 -0.72 -18.62
CA GLN A 710 2.29 -0.07 -17.60
C GLN A 710 0.81 -0.23 -17.93
N THR A 711 0.00 -0.44 -16.89
CA THR A 711 -1.46 -0.41 -17.00
C THR A 711 -1.94 0.95 -16.53
N LEU A 712 -2.59 1.70 -17.41
CA LEU A 712 -3.10 3.04 -17.15
C LEU A 712 -4.63 3.02 -17.22
N TYR A 713 -5.23 3.95 -16.48
CA TYR A 713 -6.67 4.12 -16.40
C TYR A 713 -7.00 5.47 -17.03
N PRO A 714 -7.75 5.50 -18.16
CA PRO A 714 -8.23 6.73 -18.74
C PRO A 714 -8.83 7.63 -17.66
N ASP A 715 -8.36 8.86 -17.63
CA ASP A 715 -8.66 9.83 -16.61
C ASP A 715 -9.89 10.62 -17.05
N VAL A 716 -10.90 10.58 -16.19
CA VAL A 716 -12.17 11.31 -16.30
C VAL A 716 -12.05 12.80 -16.53
N LYS A 717 -10.97 13.44 -16.07
CA LYS A 717 -10.72 14.89 -16.26
C LYS A 717 -10.45 15.23 -17.72
N TYR A 718 -10.03 14.24 -18.51
CA TYR A 718 -9.64 14.37 -19.91
C TYR A 718 -10.45 13.43 -20.82
N THR A 719 -11.66 13.07 -20.39
CA THR A 719 -12.51 12.07 -21.04
C THR A 719 -13.92 12.66 -21.23
N ASP A 720 -14.57 12.33 -22.35
CA ASP A 720 -15.99 12.59 -22.58
C ASP A 720 -16.72 11.32 -23.08
N PHE A 721 -17.88 11.48 -23.74
CA PHE A 721 -18.65 10.34 -24.25
C PHE A 721 -18.08 9.70 -25.52
N ILE A 722 -17.22 10.42 -26.27
CA ILE A 722 -16.60 9.96 -27.53
C ILE A 722 -15.10 9.67 -27.31
N GLU A 723 -14.44 10.43 -26.45
CA GLU A 723 -12.99 10.41 -26.21
C GLU A 723 -12.65 9.84 -24.82
N LYS A 724 -11.68 8.93 -24.75
CA LYS A 724 -11.02 8.47 -23.52
C LYS A 724 -9.57 8.92 -23.50
N GLY A 725 -9.21 9.79 -22.55
CA GLY A 725 -7.87 10.38 -22.46
C GLY A 725 -7.10 9.96 -21.20
N TYR A 726 -5.77 9.94 -21.28
CA TYR A 726 -4.86 9.81 -20.14
C TYR A 726 -3.73 10.84 -20.24
N ARG A 727 -3.29 11.35 -19.08
CA ARG A 727 -2.14 12.26 -18.98
C ARG A 727 -1.04 11.63 -18.15
N PHE A 728 0.18 11.63 -18.67
CA PHE A 728 1.34 11.12 -17.95
C PHE A 728 1.81 12.15 -16.91
N ALA A 729 2.30 11.67 -15.77
CA ALA A 729 2.88 12.53 -14.74
C ALA A 729 4.16 13.25 -15.21
N ALA A 730 4.89 12.63 -16.14
CA ALA A 730 6.01 13.21 -16.86
C ALA A 730 5.99 12.69 -18.31
N PRO A 731 6.52 13.44 -19.29
CA PRO A 731 6.60 12.97 -20.67
C PRO A 731 7.29 11.61 -20.78
N ALA A 732 6.66 10.69 -21.51
CA ALA A 732 7.11 9.32 -21.68
C ALA A 732 7.33 9.00 -23.16
N TRP A 733 8.37 8.24 -23.46
CA TRP A 733 8.56 7.65 -24.80
C TRP A 733 7.83 6.33 -24.88
N LEU A 734 6.98 6.18 -25.88
CA LEU A 734 6.10 5.03 -26.07
C LEU A 734 6.32 4.44 -27.47
N ASP A 735 6.18 3.13 -27.62
CA ASP A 735 6.19 2.47 -28.94
C ASP A 735 5.07 1.46 -29.16
N THR A 736 4.38 1.05 -28.08
CA THR A 736 3.36 0.01 -28.15
C THR A 736 2.22 0.31 -27.20
N LEU A 737 0.99 0.13 -27.68
CA LEU A 737 -0.24 0.14 -26.89
C LEU A 737 -0.84 -1.27 -26.84
N TYR A 738 -1.56 -1.56 -25.76
CA TYR A 738 -2.29 -2.81 -25.58
C TYR A 738 -3.72 -2.52 -25.14
N LEU A 739 -4.69 -3.17 -25.78
CA LEU A 739 -6.10 -3.09 -25.42
C LEU A 739 -6.63 -4.49 -25.12
N ASN A 740 -7.43 -4.61 -24.06
CA ASN A 740 -8.14 -5.85 -23.79
C ASN A 740 -9.15 -6.10 -24.92
N ARG A 741 -9.22 -7.35 -25.38
CA ARG A 741 -10.14 -7.78 -26.44
C ARG A 741 -11.56 -7.98 -25.95
N HIS A 742 -11.77 -8.07 -24.64
CA HIS A 742 -13.10 -8.01 -24.03
C HIS A 742 -13.61 -6.58 -24.02
N GLU A 743 -14.84 -6.38 -24.49
CA GLU A 743 -15.54 -5.10 -24.35
C GLU A 743 -15.69 -4.73 -22.89
N ALA A 744 -15.39 -3.48 -22.54
CA ALA A 744 -15.49 -3.02 -21.16
C ALA A 744 -16.93 -3.03 -20.63
N GLY A 745 -17.92 -2.74 -21.49
CA GLY A 745 -19.35 -2.77 -21.14
C GLY A 745 -19.97 -4.17 -21.13
N ASN A 746 -19.43 -5.12 -21.91
CA ASN A 746 -19.95 -6.48 -22.04
C ASN A 746 -18.83 -7.51 -22.16
N LYS A 747 -18.43 -8.12 -21.05
CA LYS A 747 -17.28 -9.05 -21.03
C LYS A 747 -17.46 -10.31 -21.88
N SER A 748 -18.68 -10.69 -22.27
CA SER A 748 -18.92 -11.81 -23.19
C SER A 748 -18.63 -11.44 -24.66
N GLU A 749 -18.57 -10.15 -24.98
CA GLU A 749 -18.14 -9.68 -26.30
C GLU A 749 -16.62 -9.64 -26.37
N PHE A 750 -16.07 -10.39 -27.32
CA PHE A 750 -14.65 -10.54 -27.54
C PHE A 750 -14.29 -10.15 -28.98
N ALA A 751 -13.57 -9.05 -29.13
CA ALA A 751 -13.18 -8.51 -30.42
C ALA A 751 -11.86 -9.12 -30.90
N ASP A 752 -11.77 -9.42 -32.20
CA ASP A 752 -10.49 -9.82 -32.82
C ASP A 752 -9.52 -8.65 -32.95
N ASP A 753 -10.05 -7.44 -33.17
CA ASP A 753 -9.30 -6.20 -33.35
C ASP A 753 -9.97 -5.03 -32.60
N MET A 754 -9.61 -4.84 -31.34
CA MET A 754 -10.13 -3.75 -30.50
C MET A 754 -9.65 -2.37 -30.98
N PHE A 755 -8.45 -2.28 -31.57
CA PHE A 755 -7.94 -1.02 -32.11
C PHE A 755 -8.74 -0.52 -33.32
N GLY A 756 -9.46 -1.41 -34.01
CA GLY A 756 -10.33 -1.05 -35.13
C GLY A 756 -11.39 -0.01 -34.77
N LYS A 757 -11.81 0.02 -33.51
CA LYS A 757 -12.88 0.89 -32.99
C LYS A 757 -12.46 2.35 -32.76
N PHE A 758 -11.17 2.65 -32.80
CA PHE A 758 -10.65 3.95 -32.38
C PHE A 758 -9.81 4.65 -33.45
N ASP A 759 -9.88 5.98 -33.44
CA ASP A 759 -8.77 6.84 -33.84
C ASP A 759 -7.95 7.18 -32.59
N ILE A 760 -6.62 7.13 -32.70
CA ILE A 760 -5.72 7.21 -31.54
C ILE A 760 -4.72 8.32 -31.76
N GLU A 761 -4.55 9.15 -30.74
CA GLU A 761 -3.64 10.28 -30.79
C GLU A 761 -2.79 10.36 -29.53
N TYR A 762 -1.60 10.93 -29.66
CA TYR A 762 -0.72 11.28 -28.55
C TYR A 762 -0.55 12.79 -28.50
N LEU A 763 -0.41 13.31 -27.28
CA LEU A 763 -0.16 14.72 -27.05
C LEU A 763 1.34 14.98 -26.91
N ASN A 764 1.87 15.99 -27.58
CA ASN A 764 3.25 16.45 -27.42
C ASN A 764 3.31 17.96 -27.64
N GLY A 765 3.93 18.71 -26.72
CA GLY A 765 4.09 20.15 -26.88
C GLY A 765 2.76 20.91 -26.89
N GLY A 766 1.73 20.35 -26.27
CA GLY A 766 0.37 20.91 -26.26
C GLY A 766 -0.48 20.63 -27.51
N GLU A 767 0.04 19.90 -28.50
CA GLU A 767 -0.69 19.52 -29.72
C GLU A 767 -0.95 18.01 -29.78
N TRP A 768 -2.12 17.62 -30.29
CA TRP A 768 -2.47 16.22 -30.51
C TRP A 768 -2.03 15.76 -31.91
N HIS A 769 -1.41 14.59 -31.96
CA HIS A 769 -0.88 14.00 -33.19
C HIS A 769 -1.39 12.56 -33.35
N PRO A 770 -1.75 12.13 -34.58
CA PRO A 770 -2.20 10.77 -34.82
C PRO A 770 -1.10 9.74 -34.56
N ILE A 771 -1.47 8.62 -33.96
CA ILE A 771 -0.63 7.42 -33.91
C ILE A 771 -0.88 6.65 -35.21
N GLU A 772 0.11 6.63 -36.10
CA GLU A 772 0.08 5.77 -37.28
C GLU A 772 0.21 4.31 -36.85
N ASN A 773 -0.92 3.58 -36.84
CA ASN A 773 -0.99 2.16 -36.47
C ASN A 773 -0.27 1.30 -37.53
N LYS A 774 1.03 1.03 -37.31
CA LYS A 774 1.88 0.34 -38.31
C LYS A 774 1.74 -1.18 -38.30
N ASP A 775 1.63 -1.77 -37.11
CA ASP A 775 1.40 -3.21 -36.94
C ASP A 775 0.56 -3.48 -35.70
N ARG A 776 -0.50 -4.29 -35.85
CA ARG A 776 -1.42 -4.65 -34.76
C ARG A 776 -1.82 -6.12 -34.88
N GLY A 777 -1.96 -6.78 -33.74
CA GLY A 777 -2.26 -8.21 -33.68
C GLY A 777 -2.70 -8.67 -32.29
N ILE A 778 -2.65 -9.97 -32.06
CA ILE A 778 -2.90 -10.59 -30.74
C ILE A 778 -1.57 -10.64 -29.97
N ALA A 779 -1.57 -10.16 -28.73
CA ALA A 779 -0.38 -10.18 -27.87
C ALA A 779 -0.04 -11.60 -27.37
N GLU A 780 1.11 -11.76 -26.71
CA GLU A 780 1.50 -13.04 -26.08
C GLU A 780 0.40 -13.53 -25.13
N HIS A 781 -0.18 -12.61 -24.34
CA HIS A 781 -1.40 -12.87 -23.61
C HIS A 781 -2.61 -12.73 -24.56
N PRO A 782 -3.35 -13.81 -24.89
CA PRO A 782 -4.35 -13.79 -25.97
C PRO A 782 -5.58 -12.91 -25.72
N ALA A 783 -5.76 -12.43 -24.48
CA ALA A 783 -6.82 -11.52 -24.07
C ALA A 783 -6.57 -10.08 -24.53
N TYR A 784 -5.39 -9.78 -25.08
CA TYR A 784 -5.01 -8.44 -25.49
C TYR A 784 -4.66 -8.38 -26.97
N ASN A 785 -5.04 -7.28 -27.61
CA ASN A 785 -4.38 -6.84 -28.83
C ASN A 785 -3.16 -5.98 -28.48
N TYR A 786 -2.16 -5.98 -29.35
CA TYR A 786 -1.08 -4.98 -29.35
C TYR A 786 -1.18 -4.09 -30.59
N CYS A 787 -0.69 -2.87 -30.49
CA CYS A 787 -0.47 -1.97 -31.63
C CYS A 787 0.89 -1.29 -31.47
N THR A 788 1.82 -1.57 -32.37
CA THR A 788 3.15 -0.96 -32.40
C THR A 788 3.20 0.21 -33.38
N PHE A 789 4.03 1.20 -33.05
CA PHE A 789 4.25 2.40 -33.84
C PHE A 789 5.70 2.88 -33.67
N THR A 790 6.10 3.83 -34.52
CA THR A 790 7.42 4.47 -34.35
C THR A 790 7.45 5.19 -33.00
N PRO A 791 8.52 5.03 -32.19
CA PRO A 791 8.54 5.63 -30.86
C PRO A 791 8.21 7.12 -30.85
N VAL A 792 7.27 7.53 -30.00
CA VAL A 792 6.85 8.93 -29.83
C VAL A 792 7.05 9.37 -28.39
N LYS A 793 7.37 10.64 -28.18
CA LYS A 793 7.33 11.28 -26.86
C LYS A 793 5.92 11.80 -26.63
N ALA A 794 5.27 11.35 -25.56
CA ALA A 794 3.88 11.65 -25.24
C ALA A 794 3.73 12.24 -23.83
N GLU A 795 2.95 13.32 -23.73
CA GLU A 795 2.43 13.93 -22.50
C GLU A 795 1.04 13.38 -22.14
N GLY A 796 0.37 12.76 -23.11
CA GLY A 796 -0.91 12.11 -22.96
C GLY A 796 -1.25 11.27 -24.19
N ILE A 797 -2.27 10.45 -24.06
CA ILE A 797 -2.83 9.62 -25.13
C ILE A 797 -4.35 9.67 -25.06
N ARG A 798 -5.01 9.67 -26.21
CA ARG A 798 -6.47 9.61 -26.29
C ARG A 798 -6.94 8.62 -27.34
N PHE A 799 -8.11 8.05 -27.07
CA PHE A 799 -8.81 7.09 -27.93
C PHE A 799 -10.17 7.69 -28.26
N ILE A 800 -10.45 7.89 -29.53
CA ILE A 800 -11.67 8.52 -30.04
C ILE A 800 -12.50 7.45 -30.72
N ASN A 801 -13.73 7.21 -30.26
CA ASN A 801 -14.63 6.24 -30.87
C ASN A 801 -14.92 6.64 -32.33
N LYS A 802 -14.70 5.72 -33.28
CA LYS A 802 -15.07 5.94 -34.68
C LYS A 802 -16.59 5.95 -34.89
N GLU A 803 -17.31 5.20 -34.07
CA GLU A 803 -18.77 5.13 -34.07
C GLU A 803 -19.36 5.84 -32.84
N ALA A 804 -19.13 7.15 -32.72
CA ALA A 804 -19.54 7.97 -31.56
C ALA A 804 -21.03 7.88 -31.14
N GLU A 805 -21.90 7.39 -32.03
CA GLU A 805 -23.34 7.22 -31.77
C GLU A 805 -23.70 5.94 -31.01
N ASP A 806 -22.77 4.98 -30.86
CA ASP A 806 -23.00 3.75 -30.11
C ASP A 806 -23.12 4.01 -28.59
N LEU A 807 -22.57 5.12 -28.11
CA LEU A 807 -22.48 5.48 -26.69
C LEU A 807 -21.81 4.40 -25.84
N GLU A 808 -21.06 3.50 -26.48
CA GLU A 808 -20.46 2.35 -25.82
C GLU A 808 -19.08 2.71 -25.26
N ARG A 809 -18.79 2.11 -24.12
CA ARG A 809 -17.45 2.15 -23.56
C ARG A 809 -16.71 0.90 -23.97
N HIS A 810 -15.87 1.04 -24.98
CA HIS A 810 -15.06 -0.08 -25.47
C HIS A 810 -13.85 -0.39 -24.58
N ILE A 811 -13.24 0.64 -23.95
CA ILE A 811 -12.04 0.47 -23.12
C ILE A 811 -12.21 1.01 -21.70
N TYR A 812 -11.58 0.30 -20.78
CA TYR A 812 -11.56 0.64 -19.36
C TYR A 812 -10.14 0.84 -18.82
N LYS A 813 -9.20 0.02 -19.28
CA LYS A 813 -7.76 0.12 -19.02
C LYS A 813 -7.01 0.07 -20.34
N ILE A 814 -5.84 0.67 -20.36
CA ILE A 814 -4.92 0.62 -21.48
C ILE A 814 -3.56 0.13 -20.99
N GLY A 815 -2.94 -0.76 -21.75
CA GLY A 815 -1.54 -1.10 -21.56
C GLY A 815 -0.69 -0.18 -22.42
N VAL A 816 0.41 0.32 -21.86
CA VAL A 816 1.37 1.17 -22.56
C VAL A 816 2.77 0.62 -22.33
N HIS A 817 3.50 0.33 -23.40
CA HIS A 817 4.93 0.07 -23.29
C HIS A 817 5.66 1.41 -23.25
N GLU A 818 6.05 1.80 -22.04
CA GLU A 818 6.92 2.95 -21.81
C GLU A 818 8.36 2.50 -22.03
N LEU A 819 9.06 3.10 -22.99
CA LEU A 819 10.48 2.85 -23.23
C LEU A 819 11.36 3.60 -22.25
N TRP A 820 10.95 4.83 -21.90
CA TRP A 820 11.72 5.75 -21.09
C TRP A 820 10.85 6.93 -20.61
N LYS A 821 11.15 7.49 -19.44
CA LYS A 821 10.58 8.72 -18.89
C LYS A 821 11.65 9.72 -18.49
N GLU A 822 11.31 11.00 -18.49
CA GLU A 822 12.20 12.07 -18.01
C GLU A 822 12.29 12.17 -16.48
N SER A 823 11.50 11.35 -15.78
CA SER A 823 11.44 11.28 -14.33
C SER A 823 11.21 9.85 -13.84
N TYR A 824 11.93 9.45 -12.79
CA TYR A 824 11.83 8.12 -12.16
C TYR A 824 11.92 8.23 -10.64
N ASN A 825 11.13 7.44 -9.94
CA ASN A 825 11.40 7.14 -8.54
C ASN A 825 12.44 6.02 -8.46
N PHE A 826 13.48 6.22 -7.66
CA PHE A 826 14.46 5.20 -7.33
C PHE A 826 14.37 4.86 -5.84
N ARG A 827 14.38 3.58 -5.50
CA ARG A 827 14.55 3.09 -4.13
C ARG A 827 15.63 2.03 -4.10
N ALA A 828 16.45 2.05 -3.04
CA ALA A 828 17.40 1.00 -2.76
C ALA A 828 17.42 0.63 -1.28
N VAL A 829 17.44 -0.66 -1.00
CA VAL A 829 17.47 -1.22 0.36
C VAL A 829 18.74 -2.03 0.51
N ARG A 830 19.63 -1.60 1.40
CA ARG A 830 20.79 -2.37 1.82
C ARG A 830 20.43 -3.17 3.07
N ARG A 831 20.63 -4.48 3.00
CA ARG A 831 20.56 -5.39 4.15
C ARG A 831 21.84 -6.20 4.24
N ALA A 832 22.77 -5.79 5.09
CA ALA A 832 24.12 -6.31 5.17
C ALA A 832 24.81 -6.44 3.79
N ASP A 833 24.95 -7.67 3.29
CA ASP A 833 25.58 -8.02 2.01
C ASP A 833 24.58 -8.12 0.84
N LYS A 834 23.33 -7.69 1.01
CA LYS A 834 22.30 -7.65 -0.04
C LYS A 834 21.90 -6.21 -0.36
N LEU A 835 21.68 -5.94 -1.64
CA LEU A 835 21.13 -4.68 -2.15
C LEU A 835 19.93 -4.96 -3.03
N TYR A 836 18.76 -4.49 -2.62
CA TYR A 836 17.53 -4.56 -3.40
C TYR A 836 17.33 -3.23 -4.13
N LEU A 837 17.02 -3.27 -5.42
CA LEU A 837 16.83 -2.09 -6.25
C LEU A 837 15.41 -2.03 -6.82
N PHE A 838 14.83 -0.84 -6.82
CA PHE A 838 13.48 -0.59 -7.33
C PHE A 838 13.46 0.69 -8.18
N VAL A 839 12.65 0.67 -9.24
CA VAL A 839 12.33 1.83 -10.06
C VAL A 839 10.82 1.93 -10.19
N ASP A 840 10.24 3.07 -9.82
CA ASP A 840 8.79 3.31 -9.81
C ASP A 840 8.01 2.20 -9.07
N GLY A 841 8.53 1.78 -7.91
CA GLY A 841 7.96 0.69 -7.10
C GLY A 841 8.21 -0.72 -7.64
N ARG A 842 8.66 -0.89 -8.89
CA ARG A 842 9.00 -2.20 -9.47
C ARG A 842 10.35 -2.69 -8.95
N GLU A 843 10.37 -3.88 -8.35
CA GLU A 843 11.63 -4.56 -7.99
C GLU A 843 12.39 -4.97 -9.25
N LEU A 844 13.66 -4.56 -9.34
CA LEU A 844 14.59 -4.97 -10.40
C LEU A 844 15.40 -6.21 -10.00
N GLY A 845 15.62 -6.38 -8.69
CA GLY A 845 16.18 -7.60 -8.11
C GLY A 845 17.10 -7.35 -6.92
N ALA A 846 17.62 -8.46 -6.37
CA ALA A 846 18.55 -8.48 -5.25
C ALA A 846 19.98 -8.77 -5.72
N LEU A 847 20.93 -7.95 -5.28
CA LEU A 847 22.34 -7.99 -5.65
C LEU A 847 23.21 -8.37 -4.44
N ASP A 848 24.15 -9.29 -4.64
CA ASP A 848 25.17 -9.62 -3.64
C ASP A 848 26.27 -8.56 -3.61
N ILE A 849 26.36 -7.82 -2.49
CA ILE A 849 27.25 -6.69 -2.28
C ILE A 849 28.07 -6.86 -1.00
N ARG A 850 29.19 -7.57 -1.08
CA ARG A 850 30.12 -7.72 0.06
C ARG A 850 31.00 -6.48 0.26
N TYR A 851 30.48 -5.46 0.93
CA TYR A 851 31.18 -4.20 1.25
C TYR A 851 31.10 -3.95 2.77
N PRO A 852 32.08 -3.24 3.37
CA PRO A 852 31.93 -2.75 4.74
C PRO A 852 30.76 -1.74 4.84
N ALA A 853 30.54 -1.19 6.04
CA ALA A 853 29.60 -0.10 6.24
C ALA A 853 29.85 1.00 5.19
N SER A 854 28.79 1.58 4.66
CA SER A 854 28.84 2.59 3.61
C SER A 854 27.80 3.65 3.83
N ARG A 855 27.99 4.80 3.18
CA ARG A 855 26.99 5.84 3.03
C ARG A 855 26.40 5.83 1.63
N ILE A 856 25.49 6.75 1.35
CA ILE A 856 24.91 6.95 0.02
C ILE A 856 25.55 8.14 -0.69
N GLY A 857 25.26 8.27 -1.98
CA GLY A 857 25.59 9.46 -2.75
C GLY A 857 24.66 9.65 -3.93
N PHE A 858 24.74 10.83 -4.54
CA PHE A 858 24.00 11.25 -5.72
C PHE A 858 24.99 11.69 -6.78
N CYS A 859 24.68 11.47 -8.04
CA CYS A 859 25.60 11.81 -9.12
C CYS A 859 24.88 12.29 -10.38
N SER A 860 25.53 13.19 -11.10
CA SER A 860 25.14 13.68 -12.42
C SER A 860 26.30 13.49 -13.40
N GLU A 861 26.01 13.15 -14.65
CA GLU A 861 26.93 13.18 -15.78
C GLU A 861 26.21 13.80 -16.98
N GLY A 862 26.77 14.89 -17.55
CA GLY A 862 26.21 15.58 -18.72
C GLY A 862 25.10 16.62 -18.42
N GLY A 863 24.18 16.32 -17.49
CA GLY A 863 22.97 17.15 -17.24
C GLY A 863 22.89 17.80 -15.85
N SER A 864 21.79 18.51 -15.58
CA SER A 864 21.53 19.11 -14.25
C SER A 864 20.25 18.56 -13.61
N PRO A 865 20.24 17.26 -13.23
CA PRO A 865 19.05 16.59 -12.72
C PRO A 865 18.61 17.14 -11.36
N VAL A 866 17.31 17.04 -11.12
CA VAL A 866 16.67 17.40 -9.86
C VAL A 866 16.39 16.15 -9.05
N TYR A 867 16.75 16.18 -7.76
CA TYR A 867 16.43 15.14 -6.78
C TYR A 867 15.39 15.71 -5.81
N SER A 868 14.21 15.10 -5.77
CA SER A 868 13.13 15.51 -4.86
C SER A 868 12.68 14.35 -3.98
N GLY A 869 12.15 14.68 -2.81
CA GLY A 869 11.60 13.70 -1.89
C GLY A 869 12.59 12.65 -1.40
N THR A 870 13.86 13.03 -1.22
CA THR A 870 14.93 12.13 -0.78
C THR A 870 14.70 11.68 0.65
N LEU A 871 14.44 10.39 0.83
CA LEU A 871 14.28 9.75 2.13
C LEU A 871 15.46 8.80 2.35
N TYR A 872 16.09 8.83 3.52
CA TYR A 872 17.12 7.88 3.95
C TYR A 872 16.94 7.56 5.43
N TYR A 873 17.04 6.28 5.80
CA TYR A 873 16.99 5.88 7.20
C TYR A 873 17.70 4.56 7.44
N HIS A 874 18.25 4.42 8.64
CA HIS A 874 18.78 3.16 9.16
C HIS A 874 17.66 2.15 9.36
N VAL A 875 17.92 0.90 8.94
CA VAL A 875 17.01 -0.22 9.19
C VAL A 875 17.50 -0.95 10.45
N GLY A 876 16.94 -0.57 11.59
CA GLY A 876 17.27 -1.18 12.87
C GLY A 876 16.85 -2.65 12.95
N GLN A 877 17.59 -3.43 13.73
CA GLN A 877 17.25 -4.83 14.00
C GLN A 877 16.28 -4.92 15.17
N ARG A 878 15.37 -5.90 15.15
CA ARG A 878 14.65 -6.29 16.36
C ARG A 878 15.66 -6.81 17.39
N ARG A 879 15.62 -6.23 18.59
CA ARG A 879 16.29 -6.80 19.75
C ARG A 879 15.25 -7.67 20.45
N ASP A 880 15.50 -8.97 20.51
CA ASP A 880 14.66 -9.94 21.21
C ASP A 880 14.57 -9.64 22.72
#